data_AF-A0A3E0UBA2-F1
#
_entry.id   AF-A0A3E0UBA2-F1
#
_cell.length_a   1.000
_cell.length_b   1.000
_cell.length_c   1.000
_cell.angle_alpha   90.00
_cell.angle_beta   90.00
_cell.angle_gamma   90.00
#
_symmetry.space_group_name_H-M   'P 1'
#
loop_
_entity.id
_entity.type
_entity.pdbx_description
1 polymer ?
#
loop_
_entity_poly.entity_id
_entity_poly.type
_entity_poly.pdbx_seq_one_letter_code
_entity_poly.pdbx_strand_id
1 'polypeptide(L)'
;MKKLIAILYVIIAYGSLYPFLFSLEELSASSLIWLNINIPSIGDVLGNLLLFLPLGVAYRLSALKQGLHLSQVDTWLRPFGIVLFFAFILQVLQIGIAERDPNLIDVLFNSIGFALGFIAINFFDRVKVSLENPIAMLPIAIVIVYLLSQLAPFVPSIDFQAFKHSIKPLLVPPSASNILLVLFNTVTWLVMFRLLSFWRPVPLTFFVFGYFGLLVAKVVIYQNSVTWAVIIAPSIGYLIFRLRDWHDDGNQKQLYVLFLASIFFSSLISAGKPIHNAFSMLPFHSYLSGQVYAGVSTILLKVSLFSAAMWLSLELKYSLHRQAYVLAGLVLITECSQIFISGRTFDIGDVVLVGVTFLLVRHIGDLLASMLGNVTEHYRSQTQDRVPKTAISCSKEKNTSVFLTSLLVGGFMLLYMAISLVLLLPSIPYNVRELFENNGSILDVLFFYVFLLCIFGGGYWSASTIKEDCELRVSEFIGTQVKILLIAFIAITLAISEESLQDIIGASVYARDILAMRAESSWLASLLKILSLSMTANFVRYVEYFVRFSAFIGFIYFPLLLTLFWVRKKQAITNKFKVTIVSSGAIVFCYITVFINASTDNLTELIESPIAISTAFISLSILAGLAYLIVSVKGTARLIWFPLIILSSIASSWYTLNYGLEPVIVKYGQTFSAADFLLGPDRENQLSQSELVIRWSVLVLGLIFVTCFACTVSRAALNLKGHFNTAFLPKESSVLYSAAGVFCLYLLYRIFGEPFHIQTISSMLNPPAQEVVKVQLQKLTNLKHAPGVITLDGKPVKDFQTALKTARAFSEINIGRGLYKASGVVTANNVKITAEPGAVIFGSASQGKGAIVAKGNNLIIDGLECHSISVPSNNGVCVRLEGRGLTLNNVYFHHAQGGLLGSPKGGDIVIQNSRFEYMGHGSFFHGVYTMAKTRLLIKNSSFLNNQTGGHEIKSRSYYTEILESVIGSSLTRDSRLIDIPNGGQVRIENSVLVEGAYSENHDLLSWGVEGVSHDEGSIVIRNNIFIADKSYARLIAMKEEPQKLDISDNIIVGGIEGAPKAFNIFFEDRADLGIKPAPFIPNL
;
A
#
# COMPACT_ATOMS: atom_id res chain seq x y z
N MET A 1 33.12 -27.94 1.80
CA MET A 1 33.07 -29.23 1.06
C MET A 1 32.30 -30.31 1.80
N LYS A 2 32.77 -30.88 2.92
CA LYS A 2 32.02 -31.94 3.65
C LYS A 2 30.56 -31.55 3.96
N LYS A 3 30.33 -30.31 4.43
CA LYS A 3 28.98 -29.76 4.69
C LYS A 3 28.10 -29.66 3.42
N LEU A 4 28.68 -29.21 2.31
CA LEU A 4 27.98 -29.12 1.01
C LEU A 4 27.57 -30.51 0.51
N ILE A 5 28.49 -31.49 0.57
CA ILE A 5 28.23 -32.88 0.18
C ILE A 5 27.12 -33.47 1.05
N ALA A 6 27.17 -33.28 2.37
CA ALA A 6 26.13 -33.76 3.29
C ALA A 6 24.76 -33.15 2.98
N ILE A 7 24.69 -31.84 2.72
CA ILE A 7 23.45 -31.15 2.34
C ILE A 7 22.92 -31.69 1.01
N LEU A 8 23.77 -31.94 0.02
CA LEU A 8 23.35 -32.53 -1.25
C LEU A 8 22.77 -33.94 -1.08
N TYR A 9 23.35 -34.79 -0.25
CA TYR A 9 22.76 -36.08 0.09
C TYR A 9 21.36 -35.93 0.71
N VAL A 10 21.20 -34.98 1.65
CA VAL A 10 19.89 -34.72 2.28
C VAL A 10 18.87 -34.24 1.25
N ILE A 11 19.23 -33.30 0.37
CA ILE A 11 18.34 -32.77 -0.68
C ILE A 11 17.95 -33.87 -1.68
N ILE A 12 18.91 -34.71 -2.10
CA ILE A 12 18.65 -35.82 -3.02
C ILE A 12 17.73 -36.85 -2.37
N ALA A 13 18.00 -37.24 -1.11
CA ALA A 13 17.11 -38.15 -0.37
C ALA A 13 15.71 -37.55 -0.21
N TYR A 14 15.64 -36.27 0.12
CA TYR A 14 14.39 -35.56 0.29
C TYR A 14 13.54 -35.55 -0.99
N GLY A 15 14.11 -35.16 -2.14
CA GLY A 15 13.41 -35.14 -3.42
C GLY A 15 13.01 -36.54 -3.91
N SER A 16 13.82 -37.55 -3.59
CA SER A 16 13.55 -38.95 -3.97
C SER A 16 12.45 -39.58 -3.12
N LEU A 17 12.34 -39.23 -1.83
CA LEU A 17 11.39 -39.84 -0.89
C LEU A 17 10.12 -39.01 -0.65
N TYR A 18 10.03 -37.81 -1.21
CA TYR A 18 8.80 -37.00 -1.19
C TYR A 18 7.63 -37.77 -1.85
N PRO A 19 6.40 -37.77 -1.30
CA PRO A 19 5.89 -36.95 -0.18
C PRO A 19 6.04 -37.56 1.23
N PHE A 20 6.88 -38.58 1.42
CA PHE A 20 7.11 -39.27 2.71
C PHE A 20 5.89 -40.02 3.27
N LEU A 21 4.94 -40.40 2.41
CA LEU A 21 3.78 -41.21 2.77
C LEU A 21 4.13 -42.70 2.69
N PHE A 22 4.71 -43.23 3.76
CA PHE A 22 5.08 -44.64 3.82
C PHE A 22 3.88 -45.52 4.24
N SER A 23 3.59 -46.57 3.46
CA SER A 23 2.57 -47.57 3.75
C SER A 23 3.18 -48.93 4.08
N LEU A 24 2.77 -49.50 5.21
CA LEU A 24 3.17 -50.85 5.64
C LEU A 24 2.53 -51.95 4.76
N GLU A 25 1.39 -51.66 4.12
CA GLU A 25 0.73 -52.58 3.18
C GLU A 25 1.53 -52.70 1.88
N GLU A 26 2.07 -51.60 1.34
CA GLU A 26 2.92 -51.62 0.15
C GLU A 26 4.26 -52.31 0.37
N LEU A 27 4.85 -52.14 1.55
CA LEU A 27 6.07 -52.84 1.96
C LEU A 27 5.87 -54.37 2.08
N SER A 28 4.64 -54.84 2.31
CA SER A 28 4.33 -56.27 2.49
C SER A 28 3.75 -56.95 1.23
N ALA A 29 3.10 -56.21 0.33
CA ALA A 29 2.42 -56.74 -0.85
C ALA A 29 3.33 -57.14 -2.04
N SER A 30 4.63 -57.00 -1.91
CA SER A 30 5.49 -56.62 -3.03
C SER A 30 6.75 -57.49 -3.17
N SER A 31 6.64 -58.79 -2.93
CA SER A 31 7.82 -59.67 -2.92
C SER A 31 8.58 -59.79 -4.26
N LEU A 32 8.06 -59.32 -5.41
CA LEU A 32 8.68 -59.52 -6.74
C LEU A 32 8.53 -58.38 -7.78
N ILE A 33 7.94 -57.21 -7.47
CA ILE A 33 7.60 -56.19 -8.49
C ILE A 33 8.79 -55.30 -8.91
N TRP A 34 9.74 -55.01 -8.01
CA TRP A 34 10.91 -54.13 -8.26
C TRP A 34 12.02 -54.73 -9.13
N LEU A 35 11.96 -56.02 -9.42
CA LEU A 35 12.87 -56.67 -10.37
C LEU A 35 12.40 -56.50 -11.83
N ASN A 36 11.20 -55.94 -12.05
CA ASN A 36 10.68 -55.73 -13.38
C ASN A 36 11.35 -54.49 -14.01
N ILE A 37 12.14 -54.72 -15.06
CA ILE A 37 12.91 -53.68 -15.73
C ILE A 37 11.98 -52.93 -16.69
N ASN A 38 11.40 -51.82 -16.23
CA ASN A 38 10.65 -50.92 -17.09
C ASN A 38 11.60 -49.89 -17.75
N ILE A 39 11.38 -49.57 -19.02
CA ILE A 39 12.13 -48.53 -19.73
C ILE A 39 11.62 -47.16 -19.24
N PRO A 40 12.44 -46.35 -18.54
CA PRO A 40 12.02 -45.05 -18.05
C PRO A 40 11.75 -44.06 -19.20
N SER A 41 10.89 -43.08 -18.96
CA SER A 41 10.68 -42.00 -19.93
C SER A 41 11.94 -41.15 -20.06
N ILE A 42 12.08 -40.43 -21.17
CA ILE A 42 13.20 -39.48 -21.38
C ILE A 42 13.25 -38.43 -20.24
N GLY A 43 12.08 -38.04 -19.72
CA GLY A 43 11.98 -37.11 -18.59
C GLY A 43 12.56 -37.70 -17.30
N ASP A 44 12.26 -38.96 -16.99
CA ASP A 44 12.75 -39.64 -15.79
C ASP A 44 14.26 -39.88 -15.86
N VAL A 45 14.76 -40.27 -17.04
CA VAL A 45 16.20 -40.41 -17.29
C VAL A 45 16.92 -39.09 -17.04
N LEU A 46 16.43 -37.99 -17.62
CA LEU A 46 17.03 -36.67 -17.44
C LEU A 46 16.94 -36.19 -15.98
N GLY A 47 15.82 -36.44 -15.30
CA GLY A 47 15.62 -36.12 -13.90
C GLY A 47 16.64 -36.80 -12.98
N ASN A 48 16.81 -38.11 -13.14
CA ASN A 48 17.75 -38.91 -12.37
C ASN A 48 19.22 -38.53 -12.63
N LEU A 49 19.58 -38.26 -13.89
CA LEU A 49 20.90 -37.74 -14.25
C LEU A 49 21.19 -36.38 -13.60
N LEU A 50 20.25 -35.43 -13.71
CA LEU A 50 20.43 -34.07 -13.21
C LEU A 50 20.43 -33.99 -11.68
N LEU A 51 19.70 -34.88 -11.00
CA LEU A 51 19.61 -34.91 -9.53
C LEU A 51 20.96 -35.25 -8.87
N PHE A 52 21.73 -36.18 -9.45
CA PHE A 52 23.00 -36.65 -8.90
C PHE A 52 24.24 -35.93 -9.45
N LEU A 53 24.12 -35.22 -10.57
CA LEU A 53 25.22 -34.45 -11.17
C LEU A 53 25.89 -33.44 -10.22
N PRO A 54 25.16 -32.62 -9.43
CA PRO A 54 25.76 -31.69 -8.48
C PRO A 54 26.61 -32.38 -7.40
N LEU A 55 26.23 -33.59 -7.00
CA LEU A 55 26.98 -34.39 -6.03
C LEU A 55 28.33 -34.82 -6.63
N GLY A 56 28.34 -35.24 -7.89
CA GLY A 56 29.56 -35.54 -8.66
C GLY A 56 30.54 -34.37 -8.70
N VAL A 57 30.01 -33.18 -9.03
CA VAL A 57 30.79 -31.94 -9.02
C VAL A 57 31.37 -31.68 -7.64
N ALA A 58 30.57 -31.73 -6.57
CA ALA A 58 31.03 -31.44 -5.21
C ALA A 58 32.13 -32.40 -4.73
N TYR A 59 32.05 -33.69 -5.07
CA TYR A 59 33.10 -34.66 -4.77
C TYR A 59 34.39 -34.38 -5.53
N ARG A 60 34.30 -34.05 -6.82
CA ARG A 60 35.48 -33.68 -7.62
C ARG A 60 36.15 -32.42 -7.09
N LEU A 61 35.37 -31.39 -6.75
CA LEU A 61 35.88 -30.16 -6.14
C LEU A 61 36.55 -30.43 -4.78
N SER A 62 36.00 -31.35 -3.98
CA SER A 62 36.62 -31.76 -2.71
C SER A 62 37.94 -32.50 -2.92
N ALA A 63 38.03 -33.34 -3.95
CA ALA A 63 39.26 -34.06 -4.31
C ALA A 63 40.35 -33.09 -4.79
N LEU A 64 40.00 -32.13 -5.66
CA LEU A 64 40.91 -31.08 -6.13
C LEU A 64 41.46 -30.23 -4.97
N LYS A 65 40.61 -29.83 -4.02
CA LYS A 65 41.05 -29.09 -2.83
C LYS A 65 42.02 -29.88 -1.94
N GLN A 66 41.97 -31.22 -1.99
CA GLN A 66 42.86 -32.11 -1.26
C GLN A 66 44.12 -32.51 -2.07
N GLY A 67 44.28 -31.98 -3.30
CA GLY A 67 45.41 -32.30 -4.17
C GLY A 67 45.34 -33.70 -4.81
N LEU A 68 44.17 -34.34 -4.81
CA LEU A 68 44.00 -35.71 -5.30
C LEU A 68 43.76 -35.74 -6.83
N HIS A 69 44.54 -36.56 -7.53
CA HIS A 69 44.46 -36.72 -8.99
C HIS A 69 43.55 -37.90 -9.37
N LEU A 70 42.98 -37.83 -10.58
CA LEU A 70 42.09 -38.87 -11.14
C LEU A 70 42.78 -40.22 -11.35
N SER A 71 44.11 -40.23 -11.49
CA SER A 71 44.91 -41.45 -11.65
C SER A 71 44.93 -42.31 -10.39
N GLN A 72 44.57 -41.76 -9.23
CA GLN A 72 44.43 -42.50 -7.99
C GLN A 72 43.03 -43.12 -7.92
N VAL A 73 42.97 -44.46 -7.92
CA VAL A 73 41.71 -45.23 -7.95
C VAL A 73 40.77 -44.83 -6.80
N ASP A 74 41.31 -44.60 -5.61
CA ASP A 74 40.53 -44.22 -4.42
C ASP A 74 39.83 -42.86 -4.54
N THR A 75 40.32 -41.97 -5.42
CA THR A 75 39.77 -40.62 -5.62
C THR A 75 38.38 -40.64 -6.23
N TRP A 76 38.04 -41.66 -7.01
CA TRP A 76 36.74 -41.78 -7.69
C TRP A 76 35.98 -43.05 -7.32
N LEU A 77 36.67 -44.18 -7.10
CA LEU A 77 36.01 -45.47 -6.85
C LEU A 77 35.26 -45.48 -5.52
N ARG A 78 35.84 -44.92 -4.46
CA ARG A 78 35.21 -44.86 -3.13
C ARG A 78 33.99 -43.93 -3.12
N PRO A 79 34.04 -42.67 -3.63
CA PRO A 79 32.84 -41.85 -3.80
C PRO A 79 31.77 -42.51 -4.68
N PHE A 80 32.16 -43.12 -5.80
CA PHE A 80 31.23 -43.80 -6.70
C PHE A 80 30.51 -44.96 -6.00
N GLY A 81 31.22 -45.80 -5.24
CA GLY A 81 30.61 -46.89 -4.46
C GLY A 81 29.64 -46.39 -3.39
N ILE A 82 29.96 -45.29 -2.70
CA ILE A 82 29.05 -44.67 -1.72
C ILE A 82 27.77 -44.17 -2.41
N VAL A 83 27.90 -43.52 -3.57
CA VAL A 83 26.76 -42.97 -4.32
C VAL A 83 25.90 -44.07 -4.92
N LEU A 84 26.51 -45.13 -5.45
CA LEU A 84 25.81 -46.31 -5.96
C LEU A 84 24.97 -46.97 -4.85
N PHE A 85 25.58 -47.17 -3.67
CA PHE A 85 24.87 -47.73 -2.51
C PHE A 85 23.76 -46.80 -2.01
N PHE A 86 24.01 -45.50 -1.97
CA PHE A 86 23.01 -44.51 -1.59
C PHE A 86 21.82 -44.48 -2.57
N ALA A 87 22.07 -44.47 -3.88
CA ALA A 87 21.02 -44.53 -4.90
C ALA A 87 20.20 -45.83 -4.80
N PHE A 88 20.86 -46.96 -4.51
CA PHE A 88 20.17 -48.23 -4.24
C PHE A 88 19.27 -48.15 -3.01
N ILE A 89 19.75 -47.60 -1.88
CA ILE A 89 18.93 -47.40 -0.67
C ILE A 89 17.70 -46.55 -0.98
N LEU A 90 17.82 -45.48 -1.77
CA LEU A 90 16.68 -44.64 -2.12
C LEU A 90 15.60 -45.41 -2.87
N GLN A 91 15.98 -46.27 -3.82
CA GLN A 91 15.03 -47.12 -4.55
C GLN A 91 14.36 -48.14 -3.61
N VAL A 92 15.12 -48.74 -2.70
CA VAL A 92 14.59 -49.66 -1.67
C VAL A 92 13.64 -48.95 -0.71
N LEU A 93 13.82 -47.66 -0.43
CA LEU A 93 12.90 -46.91 0.42
C LEU A 93 11.64 -46.47 -0.33
N GLN A 94 11.73 -46.17 -1.63
CA GLN A 94 10.59 -45.77 -2.46
C GLN A 94 9.52 -46.86 -2.62
N ILE A 95 9.92 -48.13 -2.46
CA ILE A 95 9.06 -49.30 -2.30
C ILE A 95 7.87 -49.06 -1.38
N GLY A 96 8.09 -48.39 -0.25
CA GLY A 96 7.06 -48.18 0.75
C GLY A 96 6.12 -47.01 0.44
N ILE A 97 6.19 -46.41 -0.76
CA ILE A 97 5.48 -45.16 -1.10
C ILE A 97 4.58 -45.37 -2.33
N ALA A 98 3.27 -45.40 -2.12
CA ALA A 98 2.21 -45.61 -3.12
C ALA A 98 2.34 -44.80 -4.41
N GLU A 99 2.75 -43.54 -4.27
CA GLU A 99 2.80 -42.57 -5.37
C GLU A 99 4.11 -42.64 -6.18
N ARG A 100 5.02 -43.57 -5.84
CA ARG A 100 6.32 -43.74 -6.51
C ARG A 100 6.40 -45.09 -7.22
N ASP A 101 7.02 -45.07 -8.40
CA ASP A 101 7.34 -46.28 -9.16
C ASP A 101 8.85 -46.58 -9.01
N PRO A 102 9.25 -47.48 -8.10
CA PRO A 102 10.66 -47.79 -7.87
C PRO A 102 11.25 -48.58 -9.05
N ASN A 103 12.37 -48.13 -9.59
CA ASN A 103 13.03 -48.78 -10.73
C ASN A 103 14.54 -48.94 -10.50
N LEU A 104 15.04 -50.18 -10.58
CA LEU A 104 16.48 -50.47 -10.42
C LEU A 104 17.34 -49.82 -11.51
N ILE A 105 16.80 -49.52 -12.69
CA ILE A 105 17.50 -48.75 -13.74
C ILE A 105 17.82 -47.32 -13.26
N ASP A 106 17.04 -46.75 -12.35
CA ASP A 106 17.30 -45.39 -11.85
C ASP A 106 18.56 -45.34 -11.00
N VAL A 107 18.95 -46.44 -10.36
CA VAL A 107 20.26 -46.55 -9.69
C VAL A 107 21.38 -46.33 -10.70
N LEU A 108 21.25 -46.88 -11.91
CA LEU A 108 22.22 -46.71 -12.98
C LEU A 108 22.24 -45.25 -13.46
N PHE A 109 21.10 -44.65 -13.77
CA PHE A 109 21.06 -43.26 -14.24
C PHE A 109 21.52 -42.25 -13.17
N ASN A 110 21.17 -42.45 -11.90
CA ASN A 110 21.70 -41.65 -10.79
C ASN A 110 23.23 -41.76 -10.69
N SER A 111 23.77 -42.96 -10.85
CA SER A 111 25.22 -43.21 -10.83
C SER A 111 25.93 -42.61 -12.04
N ILE A 112 25.31 -42.66 -13.23
CA ILE A 112 25.80 -41.99 -14.44
C ILE A 112 25.79 -40.47 -14.24
N GLY A 113 24.71 -39.91 -13.66
CA GLY A 113 24.60 -38.49 -13.36
C GLY A 113 25.74 -37.99 -12.48
N PHE A 114 26.02 -38.73 -11.40
CA PHE A 114 27.18 -38.49 -10.54
C PHE A 114 28.51 -38.56 -11.32
N ALA A 115 28.72 -39.60 -12.13
CA ALA A 115 29.95 -39.77 -12.91
C ALA A 115 30.15 -38.61 -13.91
N LEU A 116 29.09 -38.20 -14.61
CA LEU A 116 29.10 -37.04 -15.50
C LEU A 116 29.47 -35.77 -14.76
N GLY A 117 28.87 -35.51 -13.59
CA GLY A 117 29.22 -34.35 -12.76
C GLY A 117 30.66 -34.38 -12.26
N PHE A 118 31.16 -35.56 -11.88
CA PHE A 118 32.53 -35.75 -11.42
C PHE A 118 33.56 -35.51 -12.53
N ILE A 119 33.23 -35.87 -13.78
CA ILE A 119 34.10 -35.67 -14.94
C ILE A 119 33.98 -34.26 -15.52
N ALA A 120 32.81 -33.61 -15.41
CA ALA A 120 32.52 -32.30 -16.02
C ALA A 120 33.56 -31.23 -15.68
N ILE A 121 34.08 -31.23 -14.46
CA ILE A 121 35.13 -30.29 -14.02
C ILE A 121 36.42 -30.44 -14.85
N ASN A 122 36.75 -31.63 -15.35
CA ASN A 122 37.97 -31.87 -16.13
C ASN A 122 37.85 -31.39 -17.58
N PHE A 123 36.63 -31.17 -18.07
CA PHE A 123 36.43 -30.57 -19.39
C PHE A 123 36.92 -29.11 -19.39
N PHE A 124 36.83 -28.41 -18.25
CA PHE A 124 37.35 -27.06 -18.09
C PHE A 124 38.90 -27.01 -18.05
N ASP A 125 39.57 -28.09 -17.63
CA ASP A 125 41.05 -28.20 -17.75
C ASP A 125 41.50 -28.47 -19.20
N ARG A 126 40.68 -29.16 -20.01
CA ARG A 126 41.01 -29.51 -21.41
C ARG A 126 40.66 -28.41 -22.40
N VAL A 127 39.57 -27.69 -22.17
CA VAL A 127 39.31 -26.46 -22.91
C VAL A 127 40.28 -25.42 -22.36
N LYS A 128 41.42 -25.24 -23.03
CA LYS A 128 42.33 -24.09 -22.85
C LYS A 128 41.59 -22.79 -23.20
N VAL A 129 40.51 -22.45 -22.50
CA VAL A 129 40.07 -21.07 -22.44
C VAL A 129 41.19 -20.39 -21.68
N SER A 130 42.00 -19.62 -22.39
CA SER A 130 42.95 -18.67 -21.84
C SER A 130 42.19 -17.66 -20.98
N LEU A 131 41.73 -18.08 -19.81
CA LEU A 131 41.16 -17.19 -18.82
C LEU A 131 42.35 -16.60 -18.09
N GLU A 132 42.72 -15.38 -18.47
CA GLU A 132 43.68 -14.55 -17.73
C GLU A 132 43.28 -14.40 -16.26
N ASN A 133 41.99 -14.60 -15.95
CA ASN A 133 41.44 -14.53 -14.60
C ASN A 133 40.51 -15.72 -14.29
N PRO A 134 40.99 -16.78 -13.61
CA PRO A 134 40.20 -17.94 -13.18
C PRO A 134 38.94 -17.58 -12.37
N ILE A 135 38.98 -16.50 -11.58
CA ILE A 135 37.83 -16.04 -10.78
C ILE A 135 36.63 -15.62 -11.66
N ALA A 136 36.87 -15.23 -12.93
CA ALA A 136 35.80 -14.85 -13.86
C ALA A 136 34.86 -16.00 -14.25
N MET A 137 35.26 -17.27 -14.00
CA MET A 137 34.42 -18.43 -14.27
C MET A 137 33.13 -18.45 -13.45
N LEU A 138 33.15 -17.91 -12.24
CA LEU A 138 31.97 -17.93 -11.36
C LEU A 138 30.85 -17.01 -11.88
N PRO A 139 31.10 -15.72 -12.22
CA PRO A 139 30.13 -14.88 -12.92
C PRO A 139 29.57 -15.49 -14.21
N ILE A 140 30.42 -16.13 -15.01
CA ILE A 140 30.00 -16.79 -16.25
C ILE A 140 29.05 -17.95 -15.93
N ALA A 141 29.38 -18.79 -14.94
CA ALA A 141 28.53 -19.89 -14.52
C ALA A 141 27.17 -19.39 -14.03
N ILE A 142 27.12 -18.28 -13.27
CA ILE A 142 25.87 -17.66 -12.81
C ILE A 142 24.99 -17.25 -14.00
N VAL A 143 25.58 -16.64 -15.03
CA VAL A 143 24.86 -16.24 -16.25
C VAL A 143 24.40 -17.46 -17.06
N ILE A 144 25.21 -18.52 -17.16
CA ILE A 144 24.80 -19.76 -17.83
C ILE A 144 23.61 -20.39 -17.09
N VAL A 145 23.64 -20.46 -15.76
CA VAL A 145 22.51 -20.98 -14.96
C VAL A 145 21.26 -20.13 -15.15
N TYR A 146 21.41 -18.80 -15.27
CA TYR A 146 20.29 -17.92 -15.63
C TYR A 146 19.72 -18.27 -17.01
N LEU A 147 20.56 -18.40 -18.04
CA LEU A 147 20.11 -18.75 -19.39
C LEU A 147 19.46 -20.14 -19.43
N LEU A 148 19.99 -21.12 -18.68
CA LEU A 148 19.37 -22.43 -18.55
C LEU A 148 17.99 -22.36 -17.87
N SER A 149 17.83 -21.50 -16.85
CA SER A 149 16.51 -21.28 -16.23
C SER A 149 15.45 -20.82 -17.24
N GLN A 150 15.87 -20.06 -18.26
CA GLN A 150 15.01 -19.55 -19.32
C GLN A 150 14.69 -20.58 -20.41
N LEU A 151 15.37 -21.73 -20.43
CA LEU A 151 15.30 -22.74 -21.47
C LEU A 151 14.81 -24.11 -20.97
N ALA A 152 14.59 -24.31 -19.67
CA ALA A 152 13.91 -25.50 -19.15
C ALA A 152 12.53 -25.67 -19.84
N PRO A 153 12.08 -26.90 -20.18
CA PRO A 153 12.61 -28.23 -19.82
C PRO A 153 13.76 -28.75 -20.71
N PHE A 154 14.33 -27.94 -21.61
CA PHE A 154 15.39 -28.37 -22.55
C PHE A 154 14.97 -29.43 -23.57
N VAL A 155 13.66 -29.60 -23.79
CA VAL A 155 13.12 -30.54 -24.78
C VAL A 155 12.86 -29.80 -26.10
N PRO A 156 13.69 -29.97 -27.14
CA PRO A 156 13.42 -29.36 -28.44
C PRO A 156 12.18 -29.98 -29.08
N SER A 157 11.35 -29.13 -29.68
CA SER A 157 10.19 -29.53 -30.47
C SER A 157 10.38 -29.12 -31.92
N ILE A 158 9.88 -29.94 -32.83
CA ILE A 158 9.74 -29.60 -34.26
C ILE A 158 8.26 -29.41 -34.64
N ASP A 159 7.36 -29.48 -33.65
CA ASP A 159 5.93 -29.26 -33.85
C ASP A 159 5.62 -27.78 -34.09
N PHE A 160 5.09 -27.48 -35.28
CA PHE A 160 4.68 -26.14 -35.66
C PHE A 160 3.64 -25.54 -34.70
N GLN A 161 2.77 -26.37 -34.12
CA GLN A 161 1.78 -25.91 -33.14
C GLN A 161 2.44 -25.46 -31.84
N ALA A 162 3.54 -26.09 -31.43
CA ALA A 162 4.34 -25.65 -30.29
C ALA A 162 4.96 -24.27 -30.57
N PHE A 163 5.51 -24.03 -31.77
CA PHE A 163 6.09 -22.73 -32.15
C PHE A 163 5.05 -21.61 -32.11
N LYS A 164 3.85 -21.88 -32.63
CA LYS A 164 2.73 -20.93 -32.59
C LYS A 164 2.34 -20.59 -31.15
N HIS A 165 2.30 -21.57 -30.25
CA HIS A 165 2.04 -21.33 -28.83
C HIS A 165 3.11 -20.46 -28.17
N SER A 166 4.39 -20.66 -28.51
CA SER A 166 5.50 -19.87 -27.96
C SER A 166 5.41 -18.38 -28.29
N ILE A 167 4.86 -18.01 -29.45
CA ILE A 167 4.79 -16.62 -29.93
C ILE A 167 3.47 -15.93 -29.54
N LYS A 168 2.41 -16.70 -29.28
CA LYS A 168 1.06 -16.20 -28.98
C LYS A 168 0.99 -15.06 -27.94
N PRO A 169 1.78 -15.03 -26.85
CA PRO A 169 1.72 -13.94 -25.87
C PRO A 169 2.06 -12.56 -26.43
N LEU A 170 2.81 -12.47 -27.53
CA LEU A 170 3.13 -11.19 -28.18
C LEU A 170 1.91 -10.56 -28.88
N LEU A 171 0.86 -11.34 -29.13
CA LEU A 171 -0.36 -10.85 -29.77
C LEU A 171 -1.31 -10.16 -28.78
N VAL A 172 -0.99 -10.20 -27.48
CA VAL A 172 -1.79 -9.57 -26.42
C VAL A 172 -1.15 -8.21 -26.06
N PRO A 173 -1.91 -7.10 -25.99
CA PRO A 173 -1.38 -5.81 -25.58
C PRO A 173 -0.87 -5.85 -24.13
N PRO A 174 0.23 -5.13 -23.81
CA PRO A 174 0.82 -5.17 -22.47
C PRO A 174 -0.10 -4.53 -21.43
N SER A 175 -0.32 -5.22 -20.30
CA SER A 175 -1.04 -4.67 -19.14
C SER A 175 -0.08 -3.92 -18.18
N ALA A 176 -0.62 -3.21 -17.18
CA ALA A 176 0.19 -2.55 -16.16
C ALA A 176 1.14 -3.51 -15.42
N SER A 177 0.72 -4.76 -15.18
CA SER A 177 1.57 -5.80 -14.57
C SER A 177 2.77 -6.18 -15.47
N ASN A 178 2.61 -6.09 -16.80
CA ASN A 178 3.69 -6.32 -17.74
C ASN A 178 4.77 -5.23 -17.64
N ILE A 179 4.40 -3.98 -17.31
CA ILE A 179 5.36 -2.87 -17.16
C ILE A 179 6.28 -3.13 -15.96
N LEU A 180 5.73 -3.53 -14.82
CA LEU A 180 6.52 -3.90 -13.63
C LEU A 180 7.44 -5.08 -13.93
N LEU A 181 6.95 -6.10 -14.64
CA LEU A 181 7.77 -7.24 -15.04
C LEU A 181 8.93 -6.84 -15.97
N VAL A 182 8.70 -5.91 -16.91
CA VAL A 182 9.76 -5.33 -17.75
C VAL A 182 10.83 -4.65 -16.89
N LEU A 183 10.45 -3.88 -15.86
CA LEU A 183 11.38 -3.20 -14.97
C LEU A 183 12.28 -4.18 -14.20
N PHE A 184 11.72 -5.20 -13.55
CA PHE A 184 12.51 -6.19 -12.79
C PHE A 184 13.42 -7.03 -13.68
N ASN A 185 12.92 -7.43 -14.86
CA ASN A 185 13.73 -8.14 -15.84
C ASN A 185 14.86 -7.24 -16.37
N THR A 186 14.64 -5.92 -16.49
CA THR A 186 15.67 -4.97 -16.92
C THR A 186 16.82 -4.91 -15.91
N VAL A 187 16.49 -4.83 -14.61
CA VAL A 187 17.50 -4.88 -13.53
C VAL A 187 18.24 -6.22 -13.55
N THR A 188 17.54 -7.33 -13.77
CA THR A 188 18.17 -8.66 -13.86
C THR A 188 19.14 -8.73 -15.03
N TRP A 189 18.75 -8.27 -16.21
CA TRP A 189 19.63 -8.21 -17.39
C TRP A 189 20.82 -7.27 -17.20
N LEU A 190 20.64 -6.13 -16.52
CA LEU A 190 21.74 -5.25 -16.12
C LEU A 190 22.78 -5.99 -15.28
N VAL A 191 22.33 -6.79 -14.31
CA VAL A 191 23.22 -7.65 -13.52
C VAL A 191 23.90 -8.70 -14.39
N MET A 192 23.19 -9.36 -15.30
CA MET A 192 23.80 -10.34 -16.21
C MET A 192 24.90 -9.70 -17.08
N PHE A 193 24.69 -8.48 -17.60
CA PHE A 193 25.72 -7.77 -18.34
C PHE A 193 26.89 -7.36 -17.46
N ARG A 194 26.65 -6.93 -16.22
CA ARG A 194 27.72 -6.61 -15.25
C ARG A 194 28.55 -7.85 -14.89
N LEU A 195 27.92 -9.02 -14.76
CA LEU A 195 28.63 -10.28 -14.51
C LEU A 195 29.49 -10.68 -15.70
N LEU A 196 28.95 -10.59 -16.92
CA LEU A 196 29.70 -10.88 -18.15
C LEU A 196 30.86 -9.90 -18.36
N SER A 197 30.68 -8.62 -18.00
CA SER A 197 31.71 -7.59 -18.14
C SER A 197 32.95 -7.85 -17.28
N PHE A 198 32.83 -8.67 -16.23
CA PHE A 198 33.97 -9.12 -15.43
C PHE A 198 34.91 -10.05 -16.22
N TRP A 199 34.37 -10.82 -17.16
CA TRP A 199 35.18 -11.66 -18.04
C TRP A 199 35.72 -10.86 -19.23
N ARG A 200 34.82 -10.18 -19.96
CA ARG A 200 35.18 -9.42 -21.16
C ARG A 200 34.16 -8.33 -21.45
N PRO A 201 34.54 -7.27 -22.21
CA PRO A 201 33.57 -6.31 -22.71
C PRO A 201 32.43 -7.01 -23.45
N VAL A 202 31.22 -6.48 -23.29
CA VAL A 202 30.01 -6.99 -23.95
C VAL A 202 29.70 -6.08 -25.16
N PRO A 203 30.22 -6.37 -26.37
CA PRO A 203 29.92 -5.57 -27.55
C PRO A 203 28.49 -5.82 -28.04
N LEU A 204 27.96 -4.87 -28.83
CA LEU A 204 26.61 -4.94 -29.36
C LEU A 204 26.37 -6.22 -30.19
N THR A 205 27.37 -6.65 -30.96
CA THR A 205 27.31 -7.88 -31.76
C THR A 205 27.14 -9.12 -30.89
N PHE A 206 27.90 -9.24 -29.79
CA PHE A 206 27.78 -10.36 -28.87
C PHE A 206 26.40 -10.39 -28.19
N PHE A 207 25.88 -9.22 -27.80
CA PHE A 207 24.52 -9.10 -27.29
C PHE A 207 23.49 -9.54 -28.32
N VAL A 208 23.51 -8.98 -29.54
CA VAL A 208 22.52 -9.26 -30.59
C VAL A 208 22.49 -10.75 -30.95
N PHE A 209 23.64 -11.38 -31.19
CA PHE A 209 23.69 -12.81 -31.56
C PHE A 209 23.31 -13.72 -30.39
N GLY A 210 23.81 -13.47 -29.18
CA GLY A 210 23.47 -14.27 -28.00
C GLY A 210 21.99 -14.16 -27.64
N TYR A 211 21.44 -12.96 -27.74
CA TYR A 211 20.04 -12.68 -27.48
C TYR A 211 19.12 -13.28 -28.56
N PHE A 212 19.48 -13.16 -29.84
CA PHE A 212 18.75 -13.82 -30.92
C PHE A 212 18.76 -15.34 -30.76
N GLY A 213 19.90 -15.93 -30.40
CA GLY A 213 20.01 -17.36 -30.10
C GLY A 213 19.08 -17.79 -28.95
N LEU A 214 18.99 -16.98 -27.89
CA LEU A 214 18.06 -17.23 -26.78
C LEU A 214 16.59 -17.19 -27.23
N LEU A 215 16.21 -16.22 -28.07
CA LEU A 215 14.84 -16.12 -28.60
C LEU A 215 14.49 -17.32 -29.48
N VAL A 216 15.39 -17.72 -30.38
CA VAL A 216 15.20 -18.91 -31.22
C VAL A 216 15.06 -20.16 -30.34
N ALA A 217 15.93 -20.34 -29.35
CA ALA A 217 15.86 -21.46 -28.42
C ALA A 217 14.53 -21.48 -27.64
N LYS A 218 14.00 -20.32 -27.21
CA LYS A 218 12.69 -20.24 -26.56
C LYS A 218 11.51 -20.60 -27.47
N VAL A 219 11.63 -20.43 -28.78
CA VAL A 219 10.59 -20.86 -29.74
C VAL A 219 10.69 -22.35 -30.03
N VAL A 220 11.91 -22.88 -30.11
CA VAL A 220 12.16 -24.29 -30.46
C VAL A 220 11.88 -25.23 -29.29
N ILE A 221 12.12 -24.80 -28.05
CA ILE A 221 11.94 -25.65 -26.87
C ILE A 221 10.46 -25.72 -26.46
N TYR A 222 9.97 -26.95 -26.27
CA TYR A 222 8.59 -27.25 -25.86
C TYR A 222 8.21 -26.49 -24.58
N GLN A 223 6.98 -25.95 -24.56
CA GLN A 223 6.39 -25.15 -23.45
C GLN A 223 7.07 -23.83 -23.08
N ASN A 224 8.12 -23.42 -23.80
CA ASN A 224 8.64 -22.05 -23.65
C ASN A 224 7.78 -21.04 -24.42
N SER A 225 7.80 -19.79 -23.95
CA SER A 225 7.11 -18.68 -24.59
C SER A 225 7.93 -17.40 -24.61
N VAL A 226 7.67 -16.58 -25.63
CA VAL A 226 8.26 -15.27 -25.85
C VAL A 226 7.22 -14.23 -25.47
N THR A 227 7.54 -13.42 -24.46
CA THR A 227 6.67 -12.36 -23.95
C THR A 227 7.28 -10.98 -24.22
N TRP A 228 6.47 -9.92 -24.12
CA TRP A 228 6.96 -8.54 -24.25
C TRP A 228 8.11 -8.21 -23.29
N ALA A 229 8.10 -8.77 -22.08
CA ALA A 229 9.18 -8.58 -21.11
C ALA A 229 10.49 -9.24 -21.55
N VAL A 230 10.43 -10.41 -22.20
CA VAL A 230 11.61 -11.06 -22.79
C VAL A 230 12.16 -10.21 -23.93
N ILE A 231 11.31 -9.47 -24.66
CA ILE A 231 11.72 -8.62 -25.79
C ILE A 231 12.39 -7.31 -25.34
N ILE A 232 11.71 -6.60 -24.45
CA ILE A 232 12.01 -5.20 -24.14
C ILE A 232 13.13 -5.07 -23.10
N ALA A 233 13.09 -5.89 -22.04
CA ALA A 233 13.97 -5.74 -20.88
C ALA A 233 15.48 -5.90 -21.18
N PRO A 234 15.93 -6.88 -21.99
CA PRO A 234 17.35 -7.00 -22.34
C PRO A 234 17.86 -5.77 -23.11
N SER A 235 17.02 -5.20 -23.98
CA SER A 235 17.36 -4.05 -24.82
C SER A 235 17.53 -2.77 -23.98
N ILE A 236 16.58 -2.49 -23.09
CA ILE A 236 16.69 -1.36 -22.14
C ILE A 236 17.88 -1.58 -21.20
N GLY A 237 18.05 -2.80 -20.70
CA GLY A 237 19.15 -3.16 -19.81
C GLY A 237 20.51 -2.94 -20.48
N TYR A 238 20.67 -3.33 -21.74
CA TYR A 238 21.91 -3.09 -22.50
C TYR A 238 22.18 -1.60 -22.73
N LEU A 239 21.14 -0.82 -23.05
CA LEU A 239 21.29 0.64 -23.22
C LEU A 239 21.77 1.31 -21.92
N ILE A 240 21.12 1.02 -20.79
CA ILE A 240 21.50 1.54 -19.47
C ILE A 240 22.91 1.05 -19.09
N PHE A 241 23.24 -0.20 -19.42
CA PHE A 241 24.58 -0.75 -19.21
C PHE A 241 25.67 0.07 -19.92
N ARG A 242 25.38 0.56 -21.14
CA ARG A 242 26.33 1.35 -21.96
C ARG A 242 26.43 2.82 -21.56
N LEU A 243 25.39 3.39 -20.97
CA LEU A 243 25.33 4.83 -20.62
C LEU A 243 26.00 5.18 -19.29
N ARG A 244 26.35 4.18 -18.49
CA ARG A 244 26.86 4.38 -17.12
C ARG A 244 28.12 3.56 -16.89
N ASP A 245 29.03 4.09 -16.09
CA ASP A 245 30.19 3.31 -15.65
C ASP A 245 29.82 2.43 -14.44
N TRP A 246 29.80 1.13 -14.64
CA TRP A 246 29.47 0.15 -13.61
C TRP A 246 30.70 -0.35 -12.83
N HIS A 247 31.87 0.26 -13.02
CA HIS A 247 33.04 0.06 -12.16
C HIS A 247 33.04 1.04 -10.97
N ASP A 248 32.24 2.11 -11.02
CA ASP A 248 32.07 3.05 -9.91
C ASP A 248 31.30 2.41 -8.74
N ASP A 249 31.86 2.47 -7.53
CA ASP A 249 31.31 1.90 -6.30
C ASP A 249 29.89 2.42 -6.00
N GLY A 250 29.61 3.69 -6.30
CA GLY A 250 28.29 4.31 -6.09
C GLY A 250 27.23 3.70 -7.01
N ASN A 251 27.57 3.53 -8.28
CA ASN A 251 26.70 2.92 -9.29
C ASN A 251 26.46 1.43 -9.01
N GLN A 252 27.50 0.69 -8.59
CA GLN A 252 27.38 -0.71 -8.17
C GLN A 252 26.50 -0.89 -6.93
N LYS A 253 26.65 0.00 -5.93
CA LYS A 253 25.81 -0.05 -4.73
C LYS A 253 24.35 0.19 -5.06
N GLN A 254 24.06 1.11 -5.98
CA GLN A 254 22.69 1.32 -6.47
C GLN A 254 22.16 0.08 -7.21
N LEU A 255 22.96 -0.53 -8.09
CA LEU A 255 22.57 -1.77 -8.78
C LEU A 255 22.26 -2.90 -7.79
N TYR A 256 23.09 -3.07 -6.76
CA TYR A 256 22.90 -4.08 -5.72
C TYR A 256 21.57 -3.88 -4.97
N VAL A 257 21.28 -2.66 -4.52
CA VAL A 257 20.03 -2.35 -3.81
C VAL A 257 18.81 -2.54 -4.73
N LEU A 258 18.88 -2.05 -5.97
CA LEU A 258 17.83 -2.24 -6.97
C LEU A 258 17.60 -3.73 -7.28
N PHE A 259 18.66 -4.52 -7.32
CA PHE A 259 18.58 -5.95 -7.58
C PHE A 259 17.94 -6.71 -6.42
N LEU A 260 18.29 -6.41 -5.17
CA LEU A 260 17.61 -6.98 -4.00
C LEU A 260 16.13 -6.61 -3.98
N ALA A 261 15.79 -5.34 -4.24
CA ALA A 261 14.40 -4.91 -4.36
C ALA A 261 13.67 -5.65 -5.50
N SER A 262 14.34 -5.86 -6.64
CA SER A 262 13.80 -6.62 -7.77
C SER A 262 13.48 -8.06 -7.39
N ILE A 263 14.36 -8.76 -6.67
CA ILE A 263 14.12 -10.13 -6.16
C ILE A 263 12.88 -10.16 -5.25
N PHE A 264 12.77 -9.19 -4.34
CA PHE A 264 11.63 -9.09 -3.42
C PHE A 264 10.30 -8.85 -4.15
N PHE A 265 10.20 -7.79 -4.94
CA PHE A 265 8.94 -7.39 -5.58
C PHE A 265 8.50 -8.33 -6.71
N SER A 266 9.45 -8.87 -7.50
CA SER A 266 9.11 -9.80 -8.58
C SER A 266 8.47 -11.09 -8.05
N SER A 267 8.86 -11.54 -6.86
CA SER A 267 8.29 -12.71 -6.19
C SER A 267 6.85 -12.49 -5.73
N LEU A 268 6.44 -11.23 -5.47
CA LEU A 268 5.09 -10.88 -5.00
C LEU A 268 4.08 -10.62 -6.13
N ILE A 269 4.54 -10.29 -7.33
CA ILE A 269 3.67 -9.81 -8.44
C ILE A 269 3.07 -10.94 -9.28
N SER A 270 3.68 -12.11 -9.30
CA SER A 270 3.19 -13.23 -10.11
C SER A 270 1.97 -13.88 -9.41
N ALA A 271 0.77 -13.41 -9.70
CA ALA A 271 -0.46 -14.03 -9.22
C ALA A 271 -0.92 -15.11 -10.23
N GLY A 272 -0.73 -16.38 -9.88
CA GLY A 272 -1.41 -17.48 -10.56
C GLY A 272 -2.87 -17.57 -10.12
N LYS A 273 -3.66 -18.43 -10.79
CA LYS A 273 -5.01 -18.78 -10.31
C LYS A 273 -4.92 -19.26 -8.85
N PRO A 274 -5.90 -18.96 -7.99
CA PRO A 274 -5.88 -19.40 -6.60
C PRO A 274 -5.79 -20.92 -6.54
N ILE A 275 -4.64 -21.44 -6.12
CA ILE A 275 -4.47 -22.85 -5.76
C ILE A 275 -4.74 -22.93 -4.27
N HIS A 276 -5.78 -23.65 -3.89
CA HIS A 276 -6.18 -23.93 -2.52
C HIS A 276 -5.27 -24.98 -1.88
N ASN A 277 -3.95 -24.73 -1.82
CA ASN A 277 -3.07 -25.59 -1.05
C ASN A 277 -2.83 -24.99 0.34
N ALA A 278 -3.05 -25.83 1.34
CA ALA A 278 -2.83 -25.53 2.74
C ALA A 278 -1.40 -25.05 2.99
N PHE A 279 -1.24 -24.17 3.98
CA PHE A 279 0.06 -23.83 4.55
C PHE A 279 0.89 -25.09 4.80
N SER A 280 2.04 -25.21 4.13
CA SER A 280 2.96 -26.34 4.27
C SER A 280 4.32 -25.85 4.73
N MET A 281 4.74 -26.27 5.92
CA MET A 281 6.08 -26.00 6.45
C MET A 281 7.15 -26.89 5.81
N LEU A 282 6.75 -27.77 4.88
CA LEU A 282 7.62 -28.76 4.27
C LEU A 282 8.50 -28.08 3.20
N PRO A 283 9.85 -28.08 3.34
CA PRO A 283 10.74 -27.39 2.40
C PRO A 283 10.59 -27.89 0.96
N PHE A 284 10.65 -27.00 -0.02
CA PHE A 284 10.54 -27.31 -1.44
C PHE A 284 9.21 -27.94 -1.89
N HIS A 285 8.17 -27.94 -1.04
CA HIS A 285 6.86 -28.49 -1.39
C HIS A 285 6.31 -27.85 -2.67
N SER A 286 6.42 -26.52 -2.81
CA SER A 286 5.91 -25.78 -3.97
C SER A 286 6.61 -26.14 -5.29
N TYR A 287 7.84 -26.66 -5.22
CA TYR A 287 8.63 -27.09 -6.38
C TYR A 287 8.31 -28.52 -6.81
N LEU A 288 7.92 -29.36 -5.85
CA LEU A 288 7.75 -30.80 -6.03
C LEU A 288 6.28 -31.21 -6.24
N SER A 289 5.32 -30.42 -5.74
CA SER A 289 3.89 -30.73 -5.85
C SER A 289 3.27 -30.35 -7.21
N GLY A 290 3.99 -29.60 -8.04
CA GLY A 290 3.54 -29.10 -9.34
C GLY A 290 4.17 -29.84 -10.52
N GLN A 291 4.20 -29.17 -11.68
CA GLN A 291 4.95 -29.68 -12.82
C GLN A 291 6.45 -29.60 -12.55
N VAL A 292 7.13 -30.76 -12.52
CA VAL A 292 8.55 -30.90 -12.15
C VAL A 292 9.45 -29.92 -12.94
N TYR A 293 9.20 -29.73 -14.23
CA TYR A 293 10.00 -28.81 -15.05
C TYR A 293 9.86 -27.33 -14.64
N ALA A 294 8.69 -26.91 -14.17
CA ALA A 294 8.47 -25.55 -13.67
C ALA A 294 9.23 -25.36 -12.34
N GLY A 295 9.28 -26.40 -11.51
CA GLY A 295 10.14 -26.46 -10.33
C GLY A 295 11.62 -26.30 -10.68
N VAL A 296 12.12 -27.05 -11.67
CA VAL A 296 13.51 -26.98 -12.15
C VAL A 296 13.86 -25.58 -12.68
N SER A 297 13.01 -25.00 -13.54
CA SER A 297 13.19 -23.63 -14.04
C SER A 297 13.30 -22.61 -12.90
N THR A 298 12.42 -22.73 -11.90
CA THR A 298 12.38 -21.80 -10.76
C THR A 298 13.60 -21.94 -9.85
N ILE A 299 14.05 -23.17 -9.58
CA ILE A 299 15.27 -23.42 -8.80
C ILE A 299 16.50 -22.83 -9.51
N LEU A 300 16.66 -23.10 -10.81
CA LEU A 300 17.77 -22.55 -11.60
C LEU A 300 17.77 -21.01 -11.58
N LEU A 301 16.59 -20.41 -11.74
CA LEU A 301 16.44 -18.96 -11.68
C LEU A 301 16.88 -18.42 -10.31
N LYS A 302 16.35 -18.96 -9.22
CA LYS A 302 16.65 -18.49 -7.85
C LYS A 302 18.11 -18.71 -7.46
N VAL A 303 18.70 -19.87 -7.79
CA VAL A 303 20.13 -20.12 -7.59
C VAL A 303 20.97 -19.08 -8.33
N SER A 304 20.63 -18.74 -9.57
CA SER A 304 21.33 -17.70 -10.31
C SER A 304 21.19 -16.32 -9.67
N LEU A 305 19.97 -15.90 -9.32
CA LEU A 305 19.71 -14.59 -8.71
C LEU A 305 20.42 -14.44 -7.36
N PHE A 306 20.34 -15.46 -6.49
CA PHE A 306 21.00 -15.46 -5.19
C PHE A 306 22.52 -15.46 -5.33
N SER A 307 23.07 -16.24 -6.28
CA SER A 307 24.50 -16.26 -6.56
C SER A 307 24.99 -14.90 -7.09
N ALA A 308 24.20 -14.26 -7.96
CA ALA A 308 24.50 -12.93 -8.49
C ALA A 308 24.50 -11.87 -7.39
N ALA A 309 23.53 -11.89 -6.47
CA ALA A 309 23.49 -10.98 -5.34
C ALA A 309 24.71 -11.15 -4.42
N MET A 310 25.09 -12.39 -4.15
CA MET A 310 26.30 -12.71 -3.38
C MET A 310 27.57 -12.23 -4.10
N TRP A 311 27.67 -12.42 -5.41
CA TRP A 311 28.79 -11.94 -6.20
C TRP A 311 28.92 -10.41 -6.18
N LEU A 312 27.83 -9.67 -6.46
CA LEU A 312 27.84 -8.20 -6.41
C LEU A 312 28.26 -7.69 -5.03
N SER A 313 27.86 -8.39 -3.97
CA SER A 313 28.26 -8.04 -2.61
C SER A 313 29.77 -8.22 -2.36
N LEU A 314 30.41 -9.21 -2.99
CA LEU A 314 31.85 -9.40 -2.94
C LEU A 314 32.59 -8.28 -3.67
N GLU A 315 32.09 -7.84 -4.83
CA GLU A 315 32.65 -6.69 -5.56
C GLU A 315 32.61 -5.42 -4.72
N LEU A 316 31.51 -5.20 -3.98
CA LEU A 316 31.35 -4.11 -3.02
C LEU A 316 32.13 -4.31 -1.70
N LYS A 317 32.96 -5.35 -1.60
CA LYS A 317 33.78 -5.69 -0.42
C LYS A 317 32.94 -5.94 0.84
N TYR A 318 31.69 -6.37 0.69
CA TYR A 318 30.85 -6.75 1.81
C TYR A 318 31.16 -8.17 2.28
N SER A 319 30.90 -8.43 3.57
CA SER A 319 31.06 -9.77 4.13
C SER A 319 29.99 -10.71 3.56
N LEU A 320 30.42 -11.74 2.83
CA LEU A 320 29.55 -12.74 2.22
C LEU A 320 28.58 -13.40 3.22
N HIS A 321 29.05 -13.66 4.45
CA HIS A 321 28.22 -14.25 5.50
C HIS A 321 27.08 -13.31 5.94
N ARG A 322 27.39 -12.02 6.14
CA ARG A 322 26.37 -11.02 6.50
C ARG A 322 25.35 -10.86 5.38
N GLN A 323 25.82 -10.86 4.13
CA GLN A 323 24.93 -10.68 2.98
C GLN A 323 24.09 -11.92 2.69
N ALA A 324 24.58 -13.11 3.02
CA ALA A 324 23.75 -14.31 3.03
C ALA A 324 22.61 -14.22 4.07
N TYR A 325 22.87 -13.69 5.28
CA TYR A 325 21.81 -13.45 6.27
C TYR A 325 20.82 -12.36 5.83
N VAL A 326 21.30 -11.27 5.23
CA VAL A 326 20.43 -10.21 4.68
C VAL A 326 19.52 -10.79 3.60
N LEU A 327 20.08 -11.57 2.67
CA LEU A 327 19.31 -12.21 1.60
C LEU A 327 18.34 -13.26 2.14
N ALA A 328 18.75 -14.09 3.10
CA ALA A 328 17.89 -15.08 3.74
C ALA A 328 16.73 -14.41 4.50
N GLY A 329 17.00 -13.30 5.20
CA GLY A 329 15.98 -12.49 5.86
C GLY A 329 15.02 -11.87 4.86
N LEU A 330 15.53 -11.31 3.76
CA LEU A 330 14.71 -10.76 2.68
C LEU A 330 13.79 -11.83 2.08
N VAL A 331 14.33 -13.00 1.74
CA VAL A 331 13.57 -14.14 1.21
C VAL A 331 12.55 -14.65 2.22
N LEU A 332 12.90 -14.75 3.50
CA LEU A 332 11.94 -15.13 4.54
C LEU A 332 10.79 -14.13 4.65
N ILE A 333 11.07 -12.83 4.59
CA ILE A 333 10.04 -11.79 4.55
C ILE A 333 9.17 -11.94 3.30
N THR A 334 9.77 -12.24 2.13
CA THR A 334 9.03 -12.52 0.89
C THR A 334 8.10 -13.72 1.05
N GLU A 335 8.57 -14.83 1.60
CA GLU A 335 7.77 -16.04 1.83
C GLU A 335 6.65 -15.79 2.85
N CYS A 336 6.94 -15.10 3.95
CA CYS A 336 5.91 -14.68 4.91
C CYS A 336 4.87 -13.76 4.26
N SER A 337 5.30 -12.86 3.37
CA SER A 337 4.39 -11.95 2.66
C SER A 337 3.48 -12.68 1.68
N GLN A 338 3.95 -13.79 1.10
CA GLN A 338 3.17 -14.63 0.18
C GLN A 338 2.00 -15.34 0.87
N ILE A 339 2.05 -15.60 2.18
CA ILE A 339 0.93 -16.19 2.96
C ILE A 339 -0.37 -15.41 2.75
N PHE A 340 -0.25 -14.09 2.60
CA PHE A 340 -1.40 -13.21 2.48
C PHE A 340 -1.88 -13.05 1.03
N ILE A 341 -1.14 -13.53 0.04
CA ILE A 341 -1.50 -13.43 -1.37
C ILE A 341 -2.32 -14.65 -1.78
N SER A 342 -3.55 -14.43 -2.25
CA SER A 342 -4.42 -15.52 -2.71
C SER A 342 -3.76 -16.35 -3.81
N GLY A 343 -3.70 -17.68 -3.62
CA GLY A 343 -3.08 -18.61 -4.55
C GLY A 343 -1.58 -18.83 -4.39
N ARG A 344 -0.97 -18.27 -3.34
CA ARG A 344 0.43 -18.53 -2.97
C ARG A 344 0.51 -19.35 -1.69
N THR A 345 1.59 -20.12 -1.57
CA THR A 345 1.89 -20.97 -0.42
C THR A 345 3.25 -20.58 0.12
N PHE A 346 3.37 -20.48 1.45
CA PHE A 346 4.66 -20.35 2.11
C PHE A 346 5.52 -21.58 1.84
N ASP A 347 6.78 -21.39 1.41
CA ASP A 347 7.75 -22.48 1.27
C ASP A 347 9.12 -22.06 1.82
N ILE A 348 9.51 -22.65 2.96
CA ILE A 348 10.80 -22.38 3.61
C ILE A 348 12.01 -22.83 2.77
N GLY A 349 11.80 -23.63 1.72
CA GLY A 349 12.83 -24.15 0.81
C GLY A 349 13.66 -23.05 0.16
N ASP A 350 13.10 -21.85 -0.07
CA ASP A 350 13.85 -20.72 -0.62
C ASP A 350 14.94 -20.21 0.32
N VAL A 351 14.66 -20.18 1.62
CA VAL A 351 15.63 -19.78 2.64
C VAL A 351 16.76 -20.81 2.70
N VAL A 352 16.42 -22.09 2.60
CA VAL A 352 17.41 -23.18 2.49
C VAL A 352 18.26 -23.01 1.22
N LEU A 353 17.64 -22.62 0.10
CA LEU A 353 18.31 -22.40 -1.18
C LEU A 353 19.33 -21.25 -1.12
N VAL A 354 19.07 -20.18 -0.34
CA VAL A 354 20.08 -19.15 -0.05
C VAL A 354 21.30 -19.75 0.64
N GLY A 355 21.11 -20.64 1.62
CA GLY A 355 22.19 -21.34 2.31
C GLY A 355 23.02 -22.23 1.36
N VAL A 356 22.37 -22.98 0.47
CA VAL A 356 23.04 -23.79 -0.56
C VAL A 356 23.86 -22.91 -1.49
N THR A 357 23.26 -21.83 -1.99
CA THR A 357 23.90 -20.86 -2.88
C THR A 357 25.13 -20.21 -2.23
N PHE A 358 25.03 -19.86 -0.95
CA PHE A 358 26.16 -19.34 -0.17
C PHE A 358 27.34 -20.30 -0.14
N LEU A 359 27.09 -21.59 0.13
CA LEU A 359 28.13 -22.61 0.16
C LEU A 359 28.76 -22.84 -1.22
N LEU A 360 27.96 -22.80 -2.29
CA LEU A 360 28.43 -22.92 -3.67
C LEU A 360 29.35 -21.75 -4.04
N VAL A 361 28.88 -20.50 -3.88
CA VAL A 361 29.65 -19.29 -4.19
C VAL A 361 30.94 -19.24 -3.38
N ARG A 362 30.87 -19.51 -2.06
CA ARG A 362 32.05 -19.50 -1.19
C ARG A 362 33.08 -20.54 -1.61
N HIS A 363 32.68 -21.79 -1.79
CA HIS A 363 33.65 -22.86 -2.04
C HIS A 363 34.19 -22.89 -3.47
N ILE A 364 33.38 -22.56 -4.47
CA ILE A 364 33.85 -22.40 -5.85
C ILE A 364 34.76 -21.17 -5.94
N GLY A 365 34.38 -20.06 -5.30
CA GLY A 365 35.21 -18.85 -5.23
C GLY A 365 36.57 -19.12 -4.56
N ASP A 366 36.60 -19.83 -3.43
CA ASP A 366 37.84 -20.20 -2.74
C ASP A 366 38.77 -21.05 -3.61
N LEU A 367 38.20 -21.98 -4.39
CA LEU A 367 38.97 -22.82 -5.32
C LEU A 367 39.59 -21.97 -6.44
N LEU A 368 38.78 -21.16 -7.11
CA LEU A 368 39.24 -20.31 -8.20
C LEU A 368 40.26 -19.27 -7.70
N ALA A 369 40.08 -18.74 -6.49
CA ALA A 369 41.06 -17.87 -5.83
C ALA A 369 42.35 -18.59 -5.45
N SER A 370 42.28 -19.86 -5.01
CA SER A 370 43.48 -20.65 -4.73
C SER A 370 44.31 -20.95 -5.99
N MET A 371 43.67 -21.02 -7.16
CA MET A 371 44.36 -21.13 -8.45
C MET A 371 45.13 -19.85 -8.83
N LEU A 372 44.71 -18.68 -8.31
CA LEU A 372 45.41 -17.40 -8.45
C LEU A 372 46.51 -17.16 -7.40
N GLY A 373 46.49 -17.90 -6.29
CA GLY A 373 47.46 -17.78 -5.19
C GLY A 373 48.92 -18.04 -5.61
N ASN A 374 49.14 -18.81 -6.67
CA ASN A 374 50.47 -19.01 -7.27
C ASN A 374 50.99 -17.78 -8.06
N VAL A 375 50.19 -16.73 -8.26
CA VAL A 375 50.54 -15.54 -9.06
C VAL A 375 50.68 -14.26 -8.22
N THR A 376 50.09 -14.21 -7.02
CA THR A 376 49.94 -12.96 -6.24
C THR A 376 51.00 -12.72 -5.16
N GLU A 377 51.88 -13.68 -4.85
CA GLU A 377 53.06 -13.42 -4.00
C GLU A 377 54.09 -12.50 -4.67
N HIS A 378 54.05 -12.35 -6.00
CA HIS A 378 54.99 -11.51 -6.75
C HIS A 378 54.61 -10.01 -6.79
N TYR A 379 53.36 -9.64 -6.49
CA TYR A 379 52.85 -8.26 -6.67
C TYR A 379 52.63 -7.48 -5.37
N ARG A 380 52.80 -8.12 -4.21
CA ARG A 380 52.54 -7.51 -2.89
C ARG A 380 53.72 -6.72 -2.31
N SER A 381 54.85 -6.63 -3.03
CA SER A 381 56.05 -5.91 -2.59
C SER A 381 56.19 -4.48 -3.11
N GLN A 382 55.17 -3.88 -3.76
CA GLN A 382 55.37 -2.63 -4.51
C GLN A 382 54.46 -1.42 -4.21
N THR A 383 53.53 -1.42 -3.26
CA THR A 383 52.73 -0.20 -2.98
C THR A 383 52.37 0.00 -1.51
N GLN A 384 53.31 0.59 -0.75
CA GLN A 384 53.07 1.32 0.49
C GLN A 384 53.67 2.73 0.34
N ASP A 385 52.94 3.74 0.84
CA ASP A 385 53.24 5.20 0.95
C ASP A 385 52.27 6.06 0.11
N ARG A 386 51.64 7.16 0.56
CA ARG A 386 51.71 8.00 1.79
C ARG A 386 50.44 8.87 1.85
N VAL A 387 50.00 9.22 3.05
CA VAL A 387 49.07 10.33 3.35
C VAL A 387 49.89 11.61 3.62
N PRO A 388 49.39 12.80 3.25
CA PRO A 388 49.62 13.97 4.09
C PRO A 388 48.32 14.70 4.46
N LYS A 389 48.18 14.98 5.76
CA LYS A 389 47.25 15.95 6.34
C LYS A 389 47.90 17.33 6.28
N THR A 390 47.15 18.36 5.89
CA THR A 390 47.51 19.76 6.16
C THR A 390 46.36 20.44 6.88
N ALA A 391 46.67 20.94 8.07
CA ALA A 391 45.81 21.82 8.86
C ALA A 391 46.09 23.27 8.48
N ILE A 392 45.03 24.06 8.28
CA ILE A 392 45.11 25.52 8.16
C ILE A 392 44.25 26.13 9.25
N SER A 393 44.83 27.09 9.96
CA SER A 393 44.29 27.83 11.10
C SER A 393 43.08 28.68 10.74
N CYS A 394 42.11 28.79 11.65
CA CYS A 394 41.09 29.82 11.61
C CYS A 394 41.26 30.78 12.80
N SER A 395 41.17 32.08 12.53
CA SER A 395 41.15 33.13 13.55
C SER A 395 40.00 34.11 13.26
N LYS A 396 39.42 34.63 14.35
CA LYS A 396 38.40 35.69 14.52
C LYS A 396 36.93 35.26 14.36
N GLU A 397 36.37 34.78 15.47
CA GLU A 397 35.09 34.05 15.54
C GLU A 397 33.91 34.80 16.21
N LYS A 398 34.09 35.97 16.84
CA LYS A 398 33.06 36.46 17.80
C LYS A 398 31.89 37.29 17.23
N ASN A 399 32.03 38.05 16.14
CA ASN A 399 30.99 39.02 15.75
C ASN A 399 29.86 38.45 14.85
N THR A 400 30.14 37.50 13.95
CA THR A 400 29.15 37.01 12.98
C THR A 400 28.12 36.07 13.62
N SER A 401 28.51 35.29 14.64
CA SER A 401 27.60 34.39 15.36
C SER A 401 26.56 35.15 16.20
N VAL A 402 26.98 36.24 16.86
CA VAL A 402 26.08 37.12 17.62
C VAL A 402 25.08 37.80 16.70
N PHE A 403 25.54 38.29 15.54
CA PHE A 403 24.66 38.91 14.54
C PHE A 403 23.60 37.96 13.97
N LEU A 404 23.97 36.72 13.63
CA LEU A 404 23.01 35.72 13.16
C LEU A 404 21.98 35.37 14.26
N THR A 405 22.45 35.17 15.49
CA THR A 405 21.57 34.83 16.62
C THR A 405 20.59 35.97 16.92
N SER A 406 21.06 37.22 16.90
CA SER A 406 20.17 38.38 17.06
C SER A 406 19.16 38.52 15.93
N LEU A 407 19.54 38.18 14.70
CA LEU A 407 18.65 38.22 13.54
C LEU A 407 17.56 37.15 13.66
N LEU A 408 17.92 35.91 14.02
CA LEU A 408 16.98 34.81 14.19
C LEU A 408 16.00 35.06 15.35
N VAL A 409 16.50 35.43 16.53
CA VAL A 409 15.66 35.68 17.72
C VAL A 409 14.82 36.95 17.52
N GLY A 410 15.42 38.04 17.06
CA GLY A 410 14.71 39.30 16.82
C GLY A 410 13.65 39.17 15.73
N GLY A 411 13.96 38.45 14.65
CA GLY A 411 13.00 38.18 13.57
C GLY A 411 11.83 37.30 14.03
N PHE A 412 12.11 36.26 14.83
CA PHE A 412 11.06 35.43 15.43
C PHE A 412 10.15 36.25 16.36
N MET A 413 10.72 37.04 17.28
CA MET A 413 9.94 37.87 18.21
C MET A 413 9.06 38.88 17.48
N LEU A 414 9.58 39.51 16.41
CA LEU A 414 8.81 40.45 15.58
C LEU A 414 7.66 39.73 14.87
N LEU A 415 7.90 38.55 14.29
CA LEU A 415 6.85 37.77 13.65
C LEU A 415 5.78 37.31 14.65
N TYR A 416 6.19 36.86 15.83
CA TYR A 416 5.28 36.45 16.90
C TYR A 416 4.38 37.60 17.37
N MET A 417 4.96 38.79 17.62
CA MET A 417 4.18 39.99 17.92
C MET A 417 3.22 40.35 16.79
N ALA A 418 3.68 40.30 15.53
CA ALA A 418 2.85 40.65 14.38
C ALA A 418 1.65 39.70 14.22
N ILE A 419 1.87 38.38 14.28
CA ILE A 419 0.81 37.37 14.18
C ILE A 419 -0.14 37.50 15.38
N SER A 420 0.38 37.65 16.59
CA SER A 420 -0.45 37.84 17.79
C SER A 420 -1.33 39.08 17.70
N LEU A 421 -0.80 40.19 17.17
CA LEU A 421 -1.57 41.42 16.95
C LEU A 421 -2.65 41.22 15.88
N VAL A 422 -2.31 40.58 14.76
CA VAL A 422 -3.26 40.32 13.67
C VAL A 422 -4.40 39.44 14.16
N LEU A 423 -4.12 38.37 14.92
CA LEU A 423 -5.14 37.48 15.46
C LEU A 423 -6.12 38.17 16.43
N LEU A 424 -5.75 39.32 17.00
CA LEU A 424 -6.60 40.14 17.87
C LEU A 424 -7.45 41.18 17.14
N LEU A 425 -7.19 41.44 15.84
CA LEU A 425 -7.93 42.47 15.11
C LEU A 425 -9.37 42.01 14.79
N PRO A 426 -10.37 42.87 15.01
CA PRO A 426 -11.73 42.60 14.53
C PRO A 426 -11.72 42.56 13.00
N SER A 427 -12.43 41.59 12.41
CA SER A 427 -12.59 41.45 10.94
C SER A 427 -11.35 41.00 10.14
N ILE A 428 -10.46 40.20 10.76
CA ILE A 428 -9.49 39.39 10.01
C ILE A 428 -10.17 38.28 9.20
N PRO A 429 -9.63 37.90 8.04
CA PRO A 429 -10.15 36.76 7.27
C PRO A 429 -10.21 35.49 8.12
N TYR A 430 -11.34 34.79 8.12
CA TYR A 430 -11.51 33.55 8.88
C TYR A 430 -10.42 32.50 8.55
N ASN A 431 -10.03 32.40 7.28
CA ASN A 431 -8.91 31.56 6.82
C ASN A 431 -7.57 31.85 7.53
N VAL A 432 -7.36 33.09 7.99
CA VAL A 432 -6.16 33.48 8.75
C VAL A 432 -6.34 33.18 10.23
N ARG A 433 -7.57 33.31 10.75
CA ARG A 433 -7.92 33.00 12.15
C ARG A 433 -7.77 31.52 12.45
N GLU A 434 -8.19 30.66 11.53
CA GLU A 434 -8.21 29.20 11.68
C GLU A 434 -6.95 28.51 11.14
N LEU A 435 -5.99 29.27 10.62
CA LEU A 435 -4.78 28.74 9.98
C LEU A 435 -3.93 27.89 10.93
N PHE A 436 -3.72 28.35 12.16
CA PHE A 436 -2.78 27.73 13.11
C PHE A 436 -3.49 26.68 13.97
N GLU A 437 -2.87 25.51 14.15
CA GLU A 437 -3.45 24.38 14.87
C GLU A 437 -3.79 24.71 16.33
N ASN A 438 -2.93 25.48 17.02
CA ASN A 438 -3.08 25.81 18.43
C ASN A 438 -3.33 27.33 18.63
N ASN A 439 -4.15 27.94 17.77
CA ASN A 439 -4.50 29.36 17.81
C ASN A 439 -3.29 30.32 17.79
N GLY A 440 -2.24 29.95 17.05
CA GLY A 440 -1.03 30.77 16.91
C GLY A 440 -0.11 30.66 18.12
N SER A 441 0.04 29.47 18.68
CA SER A 441 0.94 29.22 19.81
C SER A 441 2.38 29.62 19.45
N ILE A 442 3.23 29.81 20.47
CA ILE A 442 4.65 30.12 20.25
C ILE A 442 5.35 29.05 19.40
N LEU A 443 4.92 27.78 19.50
CA LEU A 443 5.45 26.68 18.69
C LEU A 443 4.94 26.76 17.25
N ASP A 444 3.65 27.04 17.05
CA ASP A 444 3.06 27.18 15.71
C ASP A 444 3.79 28.29 14.93
N VAL A 445 3.99 29.44 15.57
CA VAL A 445 4.69 30.58 14.98
C VAL A 445 6.18 30.28 14.76
N LEU A 446 6.82 29.50 15.64
CA LEU A 446 8.21 29.10 15.48
C LEU A 446 8.39 28.22 14.24
N PHE A 447 7.53 27.22 14.07
CA PHE A 447 7.56 26.35 12.89
C PHE A 447 7.17 27.12 11.63
N PHE A 448 6.20 28.03 11.70
CA PHE A 448 5.87 28.92 10.59
C PHE A 448 7.04 29.84 10.21
N TYR A 449 7.78 30.37 11.18
CA TYR A 449 9.00 31.16 10.96
C TYR A 449 10.08 30.34 10.23
N VAL A 450 10.30 29.09 10.65
CA VAL A 450 11.24 28.17 9.97
C VAL A 450 10.78 27.88 8.53
N PHE A 451 9.49 27.67 8.30
CA PHE A 451 8.91 27.52 6.97
C PHE A 451 9.23 28.74 6.08
N LEU A 452 8.96 29.96 6.55
CA LEU A 452 9.25 31.19 5.81
C LEU A 452 10.74 31.33 5.47
N LEU A 453 11.63 31.01 6.43
CA LEU A 453 13.08 31.02 6.19
C LEU A 453 13.49 30.00 5.12
N CYS A 454 12.88 28.81 5.09
CA CYS A 454 13.19 27.78 4.11
C CYS A 454 12.75 28.19 2.69
N ILE A 455 11.55 28.75 2.53
CA ILE A 455 11.03 29.10 1.20
C ILE A 455 11.74 30.34 0.64
N PHE A 456 11.79 31.41 1.43
CA PHE A 456 12.32 32.68 0.96
C PHE A 456 13.85 32.82 1.11
N GLY A 457 14.46 32.07 2.03
CA GLY A 457 15.91 32.02 2.21
C GLY A 457 16.57 30.85 1.48
N GLY A 458 15.87 29.72 1.30
CA GLY A 458 16.41 28.52 0.66
C GLY A 458 16.85 28.73 -0.78
N GLY A 459 16.14 29.59 -1.54
CA GLY A 459 16.56 29.98 -2.89
C GLY A 459 17.93 30.68 -2.90
N TYR A 460 18.16 31.61 -1.96
CA TYR A 460 19.47 32.23 -1.78
C TYR A 460 20.53 31.21 -1.35
N TRP A 461 20.18 30.34 -0.40
CA TRP A 461 21.07 29.30 0.11
C TRP A 461 21.54 28.38 -1.02
N SER A 462 20.60 27.81 -1.77
CA SER A 462 20.88 26.90 -2.89
C SER A 462 21.67 27.59 -4.00
N ALA A 463 21.31 28.83 -4.37
CA ALA A 463 22.09 29.62 -5.33
C ALA A 463 23.55 29.87 -4.85
N SER A 464 23.78 29.87 -3.53
CA SER A 464 25.09 30.13 -2.93
C SER A 464 25.97 28.91 -2.72
N THR A 465 25.39 27.72 -2.62
CA THR A 465 26.14 26.48 -2.40
C THR A 465 26.82 25.95 -3.66
N ILE A 466 26.40 26.40 -4.84
CA ILE A 466 27.02 26.02 -6.11
C ILE A 466 28.38 26.72 -6.24
N LYS A 467 29.46 25.93 -6.18
CA LYS A 467 30.84 26.43 -6.30
C LYS A 467 31.07 27.03 -7.69
N GLU A 468 31.73 28.18 -7.72
CA GLU A 468 31.94 28.98 -8.95
C GLU A 468 32.76 28.21 -10.02
N ASP A 469 33.74 27.39 -9.60
CA ASP A 469 34.69 26.70 -10.48
C ASP A 469 34.45 25.19 -10.66
N CYS A 470 33.32 24.64 -10.16
CA CYS A 470 33.02 23.21 -10.28
C CYS A 470 31.83 22.95 -11.19
N GLU A 471 31.92 21.91 -12.01
CA GLU A 471 30.79 21.45 -12.80
C GLU A 471 29.68 20.92 -11.89
N LEU A 472 28.45 21.45 -12.06
CA LEU A 472 27.30 21.04 -11.28
C LEU A 472 26.88 19.60 -11.62
N ARG A 473 26.83 18.75 -10.59
CA ARG A 473 26.13 17.45 -10.64
C ARG A 473 24.64 17.67 -10.42
N VAL A 474 23.84 17.38 -11.45
CA VAL A 474 22.39 17.61 -11.44
C VAL A 474 21.68 16.85 -10.32
N SER A 475 22.12 15.63 -10.00
CA SER A 475 21.55 14.82 -8.92
C SER A 475 21.74 15.46 -7.53
N GLU A 476 22.92 16.04 -7.26
CA GLU A 476 23.21 16.74 -6.00
C GLU A 476 22.38 18.03 -5.89
N PHE A 477 22.20 18.74 -7.01
CA PHE A 477 21.35 19.94 -7.07
C PHE A 477 19.89 19.62 -6.77
N ILE A 478 19.32 18.61 -7.44
CA ILE A 478 17.94 18.14 -7.21
C ILE A 478 17.79 17.68 -5.76
N GLY A 479 18.73 16.89 -5.24
CA GLY A 479 18.71 16.44 -3.84
C GLY A 479 18.73 17.60 -2.84
N THR A 480 19.38 18.71 -3.16
CA THR A 480 19.36 19.92 -2.31
C THR A 480 17.98 20.59 -2.32
N GLN A 481 17.31 20.67 -3.47
CA GLN A 481 15.96 21.24 -3.55
C GLN A 481 14.96 20.41 -2.74
N VAL A 482 15.00 19.09 -2.89
CA VAL A 482 14.12 18.16 -2.16
C VAL A 482 14.31 18.32 -0.65
N LYS A 483 15.54 18.49 -0.16
CA LYS A 483 15.81 18.71 1.28
C LYS A 483 15.21 20.01 1.79
N ILE A 484 15.39 21.12 1.06
CA ILE A 484 14.86 22.44 1.46
C ILE A 484 13.33 22.39 1.52
N LEU A 485 12.70 21.83 0.48
CA LEU A 485 11.25 21.69 0.40
C LEU A 485 10.70 20.73 1.45
N LEU A 486 11.42 19.64 1.78
CA LEU A 486 11.02 18.70 2.82
C LEU A 486 11.06 19.34 4.21
N ILE A 487 12.11 20.11 4.53
CA ILE A 487 12.18 20.85 5.80
C ILE A 487 11.05 21.87 5.87
N ALA A 488 10.77 22.59 4.77
CA ALA A 488 9.66 23.53 4.70
C ALA A 488 8.30 22.84 4.90
N PHE A 489 8.11 21.65 4.33
CA PHE A 489 6.89 20.86 4.48
C PHE A 489 6.70 20.37 5.93
N ILE A 490 7.77 19.86 6.56
CA ILE A 490 7.72 19.46 7.98
C ILE A 490 7.40 20.68 8.85
N ALA A 491 8.01 21.83 8.56
CA ALA A 491 7.77 23.05 9.32
C ALA A 491 6.32 23.55 9.16
N ILE A 492 5.74 23.56 7.96
CA ILE A 492 4.35 24.01 7.80
C ILE A 492 3.36 23.02 8.43
N THR A 493 3.59 21.71 8.32
CA THR A 493 2.70 20.68 8.90
C THR A 493 2.69 20.67 10.43
N LEU A 494 3.71 21.23 11.07
CA LEU A 494 3.76 21.45 12.52
C LEU A 494 3.23 22.82 12.95
N ALA A 495 2.96 23.71 12.00
CA ALA A 495 2.49 25.06 12.26
C ALA A 495 0.97 25.21 12.06
N ILE A 496 0.42 24.59 11.01
CA ILE A 496 -0.97 24.76 10.59
C ILE A 496 -1.80 23.48 10.77
N SER A 497 -3.11 23.63 10.87
CA SER A 497 -4.02 22.47 10.97
C SER A 497 -4.00 21.60 9.71
N GLU A 498 -4.32 20.31 9.84
CA GLU A 498 -4.43 19.41 8.68
C GLU A 498 -5.54 19.85 7.72
N GLU A 499 -6.63 20.41 8.25
CA GLU A 499 -7.75 20.97 7.47
C GLU A 499 -7.30 22.16 6.63
N SER A 500 -6.61 23.14 7.24
CA SER A 500 -6.07 24.29 6.51
C SER A 500 -5.03 23.89 5.46
N LEU A 501 -4.23 22.86 5.74
CA LEU A 501 -3.31 22.32 4.73
C LEU A 501 -4.08 21.72 3.55
N GLN A 502 -5.13 20.93 3.81
CA GLN A 502 -6.00 20.35 2.78
C GLN A 502 -6.75 21.41 1.97
N ASP A 503 -7.16 22.52 2.58
CA ASP A 503 -7.78 23.63 1.85
C ASP A 503 -6.83 24.25 0.82
N ILE A 504 -5.53 24.26 1.10
CA ILE A 504 -4.49 24.82 0.21
C ILE A 504 -4.10 23.82 -0.89
N ILE A 505 -3.87 22.55 -0.56
CA ILE A 505 -3.26 21.57 -1.51
C ILE A 505 -4.22 20.47 -1.97
N GLY A 506 -5.39 20.36 -1.35
CA GLY A 506 -6.42 19.36 -1.61
C GLY A 506 -6.33 18.08 -0.80
N ALA A 507 -7.42 17.30 -0.86
CA ALA A 507 -7.49 15.97 -0.28
C ALA A 507 -6.63 14.97 -1.07
N SER A 508 -6.10 13.95 -0.38
CA SER A 508 -5.30 12.89 -1.02
C SER A 508 -6.19 11.91 -1.79
N VAL A 509 -5.90 11.77 -3.08
CA VAL A 509 -6.61 10.84 -3.97
C VAL A 509 -6.09 9.42 -3.76
N TYR A 510 -4.76 9.25 -3.71
CA TYR A 510 -4.16 7.92 -3.65
C TYR A 510 -4.37 7.23 -2.30
N ALA A 511 -4.44 7.98 -1.20
CA ALA A 511 -4.80 7.42 0.10
C ALA A 511 -6.23 6.87 0.11
N ARG A 512 -7.16 7.57 -0.54
CA ARG A 512 -8.55 7.10 -0.72
C ARG A 512 -8.58 5.83 -1.56
N ASP A 513 -7.82 5.77 -2.65
CA ASP A 513 -7.76 4.59 -3.51
C ASP A 513 -7.17 3.38 -2.77
N ILE A 514 -6.14 3.58 -1.93
CA ILE A 514 -5.60 2.52 -1.06
C ILE A 514 -6.66 2.05 -0.07
N LEU A 515 -7.40 2.96 0.57
CA LEU A 515 -8.49 2.57 1.47
C LEU A 515 -9.61 1.82 0.74
N ALA A 516 -9.88 2.15 -0.53
CA ALA A 516 -10.84 1.43 -1.38
C ALA A 516 -10.42 -0.03 -1.66
N MET A 517 -9.10 -0.32 -1.65
CA MET A 517 -8.57 -1.69 -1.76
C MET A 517 -8.91 -2.59 -0.56
N ARG A 518 -9.58 -2.07 0.48
CA ARG A 518 -10.07 -2.88 1.61
C ARG A 518 -10.94 -4.06 1.15
N ALA A 519 -11.76 -3.86 0.12
CA ALA A 519 -12.63 -4.89 -0.45
C ALA A 519 -11.97 -5.75 -1.55
N GLU A 520 -10.76 -5.40 -2.00
CA GLU A 520 -10.08 -6.10 -3.09
C GLU A 520 -9.25 -7.29 -2.60
N SER A 521 -9.13 -8.31 -3.45
CA SER A 521 -8.32 -9.51 -3.24
C SER A 521 -7.07 -9.56 -4.13
N SER A 522 -6.68 -8.42 -4.70
CA SER A 522 -5.45 -8.31 -5.50
C SER A 522 -4.20 -8.53 -4.62
N TRP A 523 -3.07 -8.92 -5.23
CA TRP A 523 -1.81 -9.11 -4.50
C TRP A 523 -1.36 -7.83 -3.78
N LEU A 524 -1.56 -6.67 -4.44
CA LEU A 524 -1.24 -5.37 -3.87
C LEU A 524 -2.15 -5.06 -2.69
N ALA A 525 -3.47 -5.25 -2.83
CA ALA A 525 -4.41 -5.06 -1.73
C ALA A 525 -4.08 -5.97 -0.53
N SER A 526 -3.65 -7.21 -0.79
CA SER A 526 -3.26 -8.18 0.22
C SER A 526 -1.97 -7.77 0.94
N LEU A 527 -0.93 -7.37 0.20
CA LEU A 527 0.30 -6.83 0.77
C LEU A 527 0.05 -5.59 1.63
N LEU A 528 -0.80 -4.68 1.15
CA LEU A 528 -1.15 -3.46 1.88
C LEU A 528 -1.99 -3.74 3.14
N LYS A 529 -2.78 -4.82 3.15
CA LYS A 529 -3.48 -5.30 4.35
C LYS A 529 -2.50 -5.76 5.43
N ILE A 530 -1.39 -6.42 5.07
CA ILE A 530 -0.32 -6.82 6.02
C ILE A 530 0.31 -5.59 6.66
N LEU A 531 0.62 -4.59 5.84
CA LEU A 531 1.25 -3.34 6.29
C LEU A 531 0.26 -2.37 6.96
N SER A 532 -0.98 -2.83 7.20
CA SER A 532 -2.16 -2.03 7.51
C SER A 532 -2.53 -1.05 6.39
N LEU A 533 -3.75 -1.23 5.84
CA LEU A 533 -4.30 -0.35 4.82
C LEU A 533 -4.39 1.10 5.30
N SER A 534 -4.76 1.32 6.57
CA SER A 534 -4.84 2.66 7.14
C SER A 534 -3.46 3.29 7.30
N MET A 535 -2.47 2.52 7.76
CA MET A 535 -1.09 3.01 7.89
C MET A 535 -0.49 3.36 6.53
N THR A 536 -0.70 2.49 5.53
CA THR A 536 -0.25 2.72 4.16
C THR A 536 -0.94 3.94 3.56
N ALA A 537 -2.26 4.06 3.72
CA ALA A 537 -3.02 5.20 3.24
C ALA A 537 -2.53 6.51 3.88
N ASN A 538 -2.24 6.52 5.19
CA ASN A 538 -1.71 7.69 5.87
C ASN A 538 -0.31 8.05 5.37
N PHE A 539 0.58 7.07 5.18
CA PHE A 539 1.89 7.31 4.60
C PHE A 539 1.78 7.93 3.19
N VAL A 540 0.96 7.33 2.33
CA VAL A 540 0.75 7.81 0.96
C VAL A 540 0.10 9.19 0.95
N ARG A 541 -0.81 9.48 1.88
CA ARG A 541 -1.40 10.81 2.08
C ARG A 541 -0.32 11.86 2.29
N TYR A 542 0.60 11.65 3.24
CA TYR A 542 1.65 12.63 3.52
C TYR A 542 2.69 12.75 2.41
N VAL A 543 2.97 11.67 1.68
CA VAL A 543 3.81 11.73 0.47
C VAL A 543 3.14 12.58 -0.62
N GLU A 544 1.84 12.36 -0.85
CA GLU A 544 1.06 13.16 -1.80
C GLU A 544 0.99 14.63 -1.38
N TYR A 545 0.75 14.90 -0.09
CA TYR A 545 0.78 16.26 0.46
C TYR A 545 2.14 16.92 0.25
N PHE A 546 3.24 16.23 0.51
CA PHE A 546 4.58 16.76 0.26
C PHE A 546 4.79 17.15 -1.21
N VAL A 547 4.36 16.30 -2.15
CA VAL A 547 4.50 16.57 -3.59
C VAL A 547 3.64 17.76 -4.01
N ARG A 548 2.36 17.80 -3.61
CA ARG A 548 1.43 18.88 -3.94
C ARG A 548 1.85 20.21 -3.33
N PHE A 549 2.26 20.20 -2.07
CA PHE A 549 2.83 21.36 -1.39
C PHE A 549 4.09 21.88 -2.08
N SER A 550 5.03 20.98 -2.40
CA SER A 550 6.27 21.35 -3.11
C SER A 550 5.99 21.96 -4.47
N ALA A 551 4.97 21.46 -5.17
CA ALA A 551 4.51 22.00 -6.44
C ALA A 551 3.89 23.40 -6.27
N PHE A 552 2.98 23.58 -5.30
CA PHE A 552 2.35 24.87 -5.01
C PHE A 552 3.39 25.95 -4.66
N ILE A 553 4.29 25.64 -3.73
CA ILE A 553 5.36 26.55 -3.32
C ILE A 553 6.43 26.73 -4.41
N GLY A 554 6.56 25.77 -5.33
CA GLY A 554 7.52 25.82 -6.44
C GLY A 554 7.35 27.04 -7.34
N PHE A 555 6.13 27.57 -7.48
CA PHE A 555 5.86 28.83 -8.21
C PHE A 555 6.49 30.06 -7.57
N ILE A 556 6.87 29.99 -6.30
CA ILE A 556 7.56 31.05 -5.57
C ILE A 556 9.06 30.75 -5.49
N TYR A 557 9.38 29.53 -5.06
CA TYR A 557 10.74 29.11 -4.75
C TYR A 557 11.67 29.08 -5.97
N PHE A 558 11.26 28.45 -7.08
CA PHE A 558 12.12 28.29 -8.25
C PHE A 558 12.39 29.61 -9.01
N PRO A 559 11.41 30.51 -9.21
CA PRO A 559 11.69 31.82 -9.78
C PRO A 559 12.63 32.65 -8.92
N LEU A 560 12.44 32.67 -7.59
CA LEU A 560 13.33 33.36 -6.68
C LEU A 560 14.77 32.81 -6.76
N LEU A 561 14.93 31.48 -6.77
CA LEU A 561 16.21 30.80 -6.97
C LEU A 561 16.88 31.24 -8.28
N LEU A 562 16.14 31.26 -9.38
CA LEU A 562 16.65 31.65 -10.69
C LEU A 562 17.08 33.12 -10.73
N THR A 563 16.27 34.04 -10.20
CA THR A 563 16.59 35.47 -10.11
C THR A 563 17.87 35.69 -9.32
N LEU A 564 18.00 35.06 -8.15
CA LEU A 564 19.18 35.21 -7.28
C LEU A 564 20.43 34.52 -7.85
N PHE A 565 20.27 33.44 -8.62
CA PHE A 565 21.38 32.72 -9.24
C PHE A 565 21.94 33.44 -10.47
N TRP A 566 21.08 33.96 -11.35
CA TRP A 566 21.49 34.58 -12.61
C TRP A 566 22.32 35.85 -12.43
N VAL A 567 22.06 36.61 -11.38
CA VAL A 567 22.76 37.86 -11.05
C VAL A 567 24.20 37.63 -10.55
N ARG A 568 24.60 36.38 -10.29
CA ARG A 568 25.97 36.03 -9.92
C ARG A 568 26.89 36.07 -11.15
N LYS A 569 27.87 36.96 -11.10
CA LYS A 569 28.80 37.23 -12.21
C LYS A 569 29.83 36.11 -12.48
N LYS A 570 30.17 35.29 -11.48
CA LYS A 570 31.28 34.32 -11.54
C LYS A 570 30.87 32.85 -11.84
N GLN A 571 29.63 32.59 -12.24
CA GLN A 571 29.17 31.22 -12.50
C GLN A 571 29.39 30.80 -13.96
N ALA A 572 29.91 29.59 -14.18
CA ALA A 572 30.06 29.00 -15.50
C ALA A 572 28.70 28.92 -16.25
N ILE A 573 28.72 29.22 -17.55
CA ILE A 573 27.49 29.26 -18.36
C ILE A 573 26.79 27.90 -18.44
N THR A 574 27.54 26.81 -18.38
CA THR A 574 27.04 25.43 -18.31
C THR A 574 26.22 25.19 -17.04
N ASN A 575 26.66 25.72 -15.88
CA ASN A 575 25.90 25.65 -14.63
C ASN A 575 24.64 26.51 -14.69
N LYS A 576 24.71 27.72 -15.28
CA LYS A 576 23.52 28.56 -15.54
C LYS A 576 22.48 27.82 -16.38
N PHE A 577 22.91 27.14 -17.43
CA PHE A 577 22.04 26.35 -18.29
C PHE A 577 21.41 25.16 -17.54
N LYS A 578 22.21 24.35 -16.83
CA LYS A 578 21.72 23.20 -16.04
C LYS A 578 20.69 23.62 -14.99
N VAL A 579 20.98 24.65 -14.20
CA VAL A 579 20.06 25.16 -13.17
C VAL A 579 18.78 25.70 -13.81
N THR A 580 18.89 26.43 -14.91
CA THR A 580 17.70 26.98 -15.61
C THR A 580 16.82 25.86 -16.14
N ILE A 581 17.38 24.84 -16.81
CA ILE A 581 16.58 23.72 -17.33
C ILE A 581 15.87 22.96 -16.19
N VAL A 582 16.60 22.62 -15.13
CA VAL A 582 16.03 21.83 -14.03
C VAL A 582 14.93 22.61 -13.31
N SER A 583 15.17 23.89 -12.99
CA SER A 583 14.19 24.74 -12.31
C SER A 583 12.99 25.07 -13.19
N SER A 584 13.18 25.35 -14.48
CA SER A 584 12.07 25.59 -15.42
C SER A 584 11.25 24.32 -15.65
N GLY A 585 11.89 23.16 -15.77
CA GLY A 585 11.20 21.87 -15.82
C GLY A 585 10.41 21.59 -14.53
N ALA A 586 10.94 21.98 -13.38
CA ALA A 586 10.23 21.89 -12.11
C ALA A 586 8.99 22.80 -12.08
N ILE A 587 9.05 24.03 -12.61
CA ILE A 587 7.88 24.92 -12.72
C ILE A 587 6.78 24.31 -13.61
N VAL A 588 7.15 23.66 -14.72
CA VAL A 588 6.17 22.93 -15.56
C VAL A 588 5.52 21.78 -14.77
N PHE A 589 6.32 21.02 -14.02
CA PHE A 589 5.81 19.99 -13.12
C PHE A 589 4.88 20.56 -12.03
N CYS A 590 5.18 21.76 -11.52
CA CYS A 590 4.32 22.46 -10.56
C CYS A 590 2.94 22.74 -11.16
N TYR A 591 2.89 23.24 -12.40
CA TYR A 591 1.64 23.52 -13.11
C TYR A 591 0.77 22.27 -13.30
N ILE A 592 1.36 21.17 -13.75
CA ILE A 592 0.63 19.91 -13.93
C ILE A 592 0.07 19.41 -12.59
N THR A 593 0.88 19.50 -11.52
CA THR A 593 0.48 18.97 -10.22
C THR A 593 -0.61 19.81 -9.55
N VAL A 594 -0.47 21.15 -9.57
CA VAL A 594 -1.36 22.07 -8.85
C VAL A 594 -2.68 22.31 -9.57
N PHE A 595 -2.69 22.33 -10.92
CA PHE A 595 -3.88 22.73 -11.67
C PHE A 595 -4.51 21.60 -12.48
N ILE A 596 -3.72 20.67 -13.04
CA ILE A 596 -4.27 19.57 -13.86
C ILE A 596 -4.69 18.39 -12.97
N ASN A 597 -3.87 18.04 -11.98
CA ASN A 597 -4.12 16.89 -11.09
C ASN A 597 -4.74 17.28 -9.73
N ALA A 598 -5.28 18.49 -9.61
CA ALA A 598 -5.88 18.98 -8.39
C ALA A 598 -7.12 18.16 -8.01
N SER A 599 -7.34 17.96 -6.72
CA SER A 599 -8.55 17.31 -6.17
C SER A 599 -9.06 18.12 -4.99
N THR A 600 -9.42 19.37 -5.26
CA THR A 600 -9.86 20.34 -4.25
C THR A 600 -10.91 21.23 -4.90
N ASP A 601 -12.07 21.31 -4.24
CA ASP A 601 -13.16 22.18 -4.69
C ASP A 601 -12.73 23.66 -4.59
N ASN A 602 -11.93 24.02 -3.57
CA ASN A 602 -11.47 25.40 -3.35
C ASN A 602 -10.55 25.91 -4.48
N LEU A 603 -9.58 25.12 -4.97
CA LEU A 603 -8.68 25.58 -6.04
C LEU A 603 -9.39 25.64 -7.39
N THR A 604 -10.29 24.69 -7.68
CA THR A 604 -11.01 24.66 -8.96
C THR A 604 -12.12 25.70 -9.03
N GLU A 605 -12.71 26.10 -7.90
CA GLU A 605 -13.78 27.11 -7.85
C GLU A 605 -13.23 28.55 -7.76
N LEU A 606 -12.06 28.76 -7.14
CA LEU A 606 -11.49 30.12 -6.96
C LEU A 606 -10.71 30.62 -8.17
N ILE A 607 -10.28 29.74 -9.06
CA ILE A 607 -9.30 30.04 -10.11
C ILE A 607 -9.95 29.93 -11.49
N GLU A 608 -10.14 31.08 -12.11
CA GLU A 608 -10.63 31.19 -13.49
C GLU A 608 -9.50 30.95 -14.51
N SER A 609 -8.30 31.50 -14.25
CA SER A 609 -7.15 31.33 -15.13
C SER A 609 -5.91 30.83 -14.38
N PRO A 610 -5.64 29.51 -14.41
CA PRO A 610 -4.43 28.91 -13.84
C PRO A 610 -3.12 29.54 -14.32
N ILE A 611 -3.09 29.95 -15.58
CA ILE A 611 -1.92 30.60 -16.18
C ILE A 611 -1.71 31.98 -15.56
N ALA A 612 -2.76 32.78 -15.39
CA ALA A 612 -2.67 34.11 -14.79
C ALA A 612 -2.26 34.06 -13.32
N ILE A 613 -2.78 33.11 -12.54
CA ILE A 613 -2.35 32.90 -11.16
C ILE A 613 -0.88 32.46 -11.09
N SER A 614 -0.46 31.56 -11.98
CA SER A 614 0.94 31.13 -12.06
C SER A 614 1.87 32.29 -12.39
N THR A 615 1.50 33.14 -13.35
CA THR A 615 2.30 34.32 -13.73
C THR A 615 2.32 35.37 -12.63
N ALA A 616 1.23 35.53 -11.88
CA ALA A 616 1.19 36.41 -10.70
C ALA A 616 2.23 35.97 -9.65
N PHE A 617 2.24 34.69 -9.25
CA PHE A 617 3.21 34.19 -8.27
C PHE A 617 4.66 34.26 -8.76
N ILE A 618 4.91 33.88 -10.03
CA ILE A 618 6.25 33.93 -10.62
C ILE A 618 6.77 35.38 -10.68
N SER A 619 5.96 36.32 -11.19
CA SER A 619 6.35 37.72 -11.33
C SER A 619 6.60 38.39 -9.98
N LEU A 620 5.73 38.15 -9.01
CA LEU A 620 5.87 38.65 -7.63
C LEU A 620 7.16 38.13 -6.99
N SER A 621 7.51 36.86 -7.20
CA SER A 621 8.73 36.25 -6.68
C SER A 621 10.01 36.79 -7.32
N ILE A 622 9.98 37.05 -8.63
CA ILE A 622 11.08 37.70 -9.34
C ILE A 622 11.28 39.12 -8.78
N LEU A 623 10.20 39.89 -8.63
CA LEU A 623 10.26 41.26 -8.12
C LEU A 623 10.75 41.32 -6.67
N ALA A 624 10.34 40.37 -5.81
CA ALA A 624 10.86 40.24 -4.45
C ALA A 624 12.37 39.92 -4.43
N GLY A 625 12.84 39.04 -5.32
CA GLY A 625 14.27 38.76 -5.50
C GLY A 625 15.06 39.98 -5.96
N LEU A 626 14.51 40.75 -6.92
CA LEU A 626 15.09 42.02 -7.37
C LEU A 626 15.12 43.06 -6.25
N ALA A 627 14.07 43.17 -5.44
CA ALA A 627 14.02 44.07 -4.30
C ALA A 627 15.18 43.80 -3.32
N TYR A 628 15.42 42.53 -2.98
CA TYR A 628 16.57 42.15 -2.14
C TYR A 628 17.91 42.54 -2.79
N LEU A 629 18.08 42.30 -4.09
CA LEU A 629 19.30 42.67 -4.79
C LEU A 629 19.55 44.17 -4.74
N ILE A 630 18.52 45.00 -4.92
CA ILE A 630 18.65 46.47 -4.86
C ILE A 630 18.96 46.95 -3.45
N VAL A 631 18.33 46.39 -2.42
CA VAL A 631 18.65 46.70 -1.01
C VAL A 631 20.10 46.33 -0.68
N SER A 632 20.62 45.27 -1.30
CA SER A 632 21.99 44.80 -1.05
C SER A 632 23.09 45.63 -1.71
N VAL A 633 22.76 46.55 -2.62
CA VAL A 633 23.69 47.44 -3.31
C VAL A 633 23.87 48.76 -2.54
N LYS A 634 25.11 49.29 -2.51
CA LYS A 634 25.42 50.62 -1.97
C LYS A 634 25.23 51.70 -3.04
N GLY A 635 24.60 52.82 -2.72
CA GLY A 635 24.47 53.99 -3.61
C GLY A 635 23.09 54.64 -3.61
N THR A 636 22.94 55.75 -4.35
CA THR A 636 21.68 56.52 -4.46
C THR A 636 20.62 55.82 -5.32
N ALA A 637 21.03 54.92 -6.22
CA ALA A 637 20.12 54.18 -7.10
C ALA A 637 19.05 53.38 -6.32
N ARG A 638 19.37 52.86 -5.12
CA ARG A 638 18.40 52.12 -4.29
C ARG A 638 17.23 52.99 -3.82
N LEU A 639 17.43 54.31 -3.66
CA LEU A 639 16.38 55.24 -3.22
C LEU A 639 15.30 55.44 -4.30
N ILE A 640 15.65 55.19 -5.56
CA ILE A 640 14.75 55.33 -6.72
C ILE A 640 14.14 53.98 -7.07
N TRP A 641 14.99 52.96 -7.25
CA TRP A 641 14.54 51.67 -7.78
C TRP A 641 13.77 50.81 -6.77
N PHE A 642 14.05 50.92 -5.47
CA PHE A 642 13.34 50.10 -4.47
C PHE A 642 11.86 50.49 -4.35
N PRO A 643 11.48 51.78 -4.23
CA PRO A 643 10.07 52.19 -4.30
C PRO A 643 9.40 51.82 -5.62
N LEU A 644 10.09 51.96 -6.76
CA LEU A 644 9.55 51.58 -8.07
C LEU A 644 9.25 50.08 -8.16
N ILE A 645 10.11 49.22 -7.62
CA ILE A 645 9.85 47.76 -7.56
C ILE A 645 8.63 47.47 -6.70
N ILE A 646 8.50 48.12 -5.54
CA ILE A 646 7.32 47.94 -4.65
C ILE A 646 6.03 48.33 -5.37
N LEU A 647 5.99 49.53 -5.97
CA LEU A 647 4.82 50.01 -6.71
C LEU A 647 4.48 49.10 -7.89
N SER A 648 5.50 48.66 -8.64
CA SER A 648 5.33 47.72 -9.75
C SER A 648 4.83 46.36 -9.27
N SER A 649 5.30 45.88 -8.11
CA SER A 649 4.86 44.61 -7.52
C SER A 649 3.41 44.67 -7.13
N ILE A 650 2.97 45.72 -6.43
CA ILE A 650 1.57 45.91 -6.03
C ILE A 650 0.67 46.00 -7.25
N ALA A 651 0.99 46.86 -8.22
CA ALA A 651 0.16 47.10 -9.39
C ALA A 651 0.05 45.85 -10.29
N SER A 652 1.17 45.22 -10.63
CA SER A 652 1.18 44.06 -11.53
C SER A 652 0.56 42.81 -10.89
N SER A 653 0.83 42.57 -9.61
CA SER A 653 0.28 41.41 -8.90
C SER A 653 -1.22 41.55 -8.65
N TRP A 654 -1.72 42.75 -8.33
CA TRP A 654 -3.17 42.96 -8.16
C TRP A 654 -3.93 42.72 -9.47
N TYR A 655 -3.42 43.23 -10.59
CA TYR A 655 -4.05 43.05 -11.90
C TYR A 655 -4.06 41.58 -12.35
N THR A 656 -2.91 40.90 -12.23
CA THR A 656 -2.78 39.49 -12.62
C THR A 656 -3.55 38.54 -11.70
N LEU A 657 -3.63 38.86 -10.40
CA LEU A 657 -4.44 38.12 -9.43
C LEU A 657 -5.93 38.19 -9.78
N ASN A 658 -6.49 39.38 -9.99
CA ASN A 658 -7.92 39.52 -10.32
C ASN A 658 -8.28 38.93 -11.68
N TYR A 659 -7.36 38.91 -12.63
CA TYR A 659 -7.57 38.22 -13.90
C TYR A 659 -7.50 36.68 -13.76
N GLY A 660 -6.80 36.19 -12.74
CA GLY A 660 -6.68 34.77 -12.47
C GLY A 660 -7.75 34.19 -11.56
N LEU A 661 -8.39 35.02 -10.74
CA LEU A 661 -9.41 34.64 -9.76
C LEU A 661 -10.83 34.74 -10.33
N GLU A 662 -11.72 33.87 -9.85
CA GLU A 662 -13.14 33.89 -10.22
C GLU A 662 -13.84 35.17 -9.71
N PRO A 663 -14.38 36.03 -10.60
CA PRO A 663 -15.04 37.26 -10.19
C PRO A 663 -16.36 37.02 -9.46
N VAL A 664 -17.08 35.91 -9.71
CA VAL A 664 -18.41 35.65 -9.12
C VAL A 664 -18.57 34.18 -8.71
N ILE A 665 -18.63 33.93 -7.41
CA ILE A 665 -18.90 32.62 -6.81
C ILE A 665 -20.27 32.64 -6.13
N VAL A 666 -21.13 31.68 -6.47
CA VAL A 666 -22.44 31.49 -5.84
C VAL A 666 -22.41 30.22 -4.99
N LYS A 667 -22.34 30.36 -3.67
CA LYS A 667 -22.27 29.22 -2.73
C LYS A 667 -23.03 29.53 -1.45
N TYR A 668 -23.75 28.54 -0.91
CA TYR A 668 -24.51 28.65 0.35
C TYR A 668 -25.55 29.79 0.37
N GLY A 669 -26.12 30.14 -0.79
CA GLY A 669 -27.10 31.23 -0.90
C GLY A 669 -26.50 32.64 -0.92
N GLN A 670 -25.18 32.76 -1.04
CA GLN A 670 -24.45 34.04 -1.10
C GLN A 670 -23.64 34.14 -2.39
N THR A 671 -23.41 35.37 -2.86
CA THR A 671 -22.65 35.68 -4.07
C THR A 671 -21.48 36.57 -3.72
N PHE A 672 -20.23 36.11 -3.84
CA PHE A 672 -19.01 36.86 -3.50
C PHE A 672 -17.89 36.60 -4.53
N SER A 673 -16.87 37.45 -4.57
CA SER A 673 -15.70 37.22 -5.46
C SER A 673 -14.66 36.31 -4.80
N ALA A 674 -13.82 35.63 -5.59
CA ALA A 674 -12.70 34.87 -5.04
C ALA A 674 -11.67 35.76 -4.31
N ALA A 675 -11.54 37.04 -4.71
CA ALA A 675 -10.71 38.01 -4.00
C ALA A 675 -11.28 38.34 -2.60
N ASP A 676 -12.61 38.51 -2.49
CA ASP A 676 -13.30 38.66 -1.21
C ASP A 676 -13.18 37.40 -0.36
N PHE A 677 -13.24 36.22 -0.96
CA PHE A 677 -13.05 34.95 -0.23
C PHE A 677 -11.67 34.86 0.42
N LEU A 678 -10.62 35.36 -0.23
CA LEU A 678 -9.24 35.31 0.26
C LEU A 678 -8.90 36.43 1.24
N LEU A 679 -9.41 37.65 1.00
CA LEU A 679 -8.99 38.86 1.72
C LEU A 679 -10.08 39.45 2.61
N GLY A 680 -11.33 39.04 2.43
CA GLY A 680 -12.50 39.47 3.20
C GLY A 680 -12.58 38.79 4.57
N PRO A 681 -13.31 39.39 5.54
CA PRO A 681 -13.50 38.82 6.86
C PRO A 681 -14.30 37.50 6.83
N ASP A 682 -15.40 37.48 6.07
CA ASP A 682 -16.33 36.38 5.91
C ASP A 682 -17.10 36.53 4.57
N ARG A 683 -18.05 35.63 4.30
CA ARG A 683 -18.81 35.58 3.03
C ARG A 683 -19.99 36.57 3.01
N GLU A 684 -20.38 37.09 4.17
CA GLU A 684 -21.52 38.00 4.36
C GLU A 684 -21.10 39.47 4.22
N ASN A 685 -19.93 39.80 4.75
CA ASN A 685 -19.38 41.16 4.84
C ASN A 685 -18.34 41.40 3.74
N GLN A 686 -18.82 41.75 2.55
CA GLN A 686 -17.97 42.04 1.39
C GLN A 686 -17.21 43.36 1.57
N LEU A 687 -15.98 43.39 1.07
CA LEU A 687 -15.14 44.58 1.15
C LEU A 687 -15.22 45.39 -0.14
N SER A 688 -15.00 46.70 -0.03
CA SER A 688 -14.82 47.53 -1.21
C SER A 688 -13.53 47.15 -1.95
N GLN A 689 -13.51 47.37 -3.27
CA GLN A 689 -12.31 47.16 -4.08
C GLN A 689 -11.08 47.92 -3.53
N SER A 690 -11.27 49.13 -2.98
CA SER A 690 -10.20 49.88 -2.32
C SER A 690 -9.63 49.17 -1.09
N GLU A 691 -10.48 48.55 -0.27
CA GLU A 691 -10.04 47.81 0.93
C GLU A 691 -9.31 46.52 0.55
N LEU A 692 -9.78 45.80 -0.47
CA LEU A 692 -9.10 44.60 -0.99
C LEU A 692 -7.70 44.95 -1.53
N VAL A 693 -7.57 46.04 -2.30
CA VAL A 693 -6.27 46.54 -2.79
C VAL A 693 -5.33 46.88 -1.64
N ILE A 694 -5.84 47.53 -0.57
CA ILE A 694 -5.03 47.87 0.61
C ILE A 694 -4.55 46.59 1.32
N ARG A 695 -5.45 45.63 1.57
CA ARG A 695 -5.10 44.34 2.20
C ARG A 695 -4.07 43.57 1.36
N TRP A 696 -4.25 43.53 0.04
CA TRP A 696 -3.28 42.93 -0.88
C TRP A 696 -1.93 43.64 -0.86
N SER A 697 -1.93 44.97 -0.82
CA SER A 697 -0.70 45.78 -0.73
C SER A 697 0.10 45.47 0.52
N VAL A 698 -0.58 45.29 1.67
CA VAL A 698 0.05 44.88 2.94
C VAL A 698 0.69 43.49 2.80
N LEU A 699 0.02 42.52 2.16
CA LEU A 699 0.56 41.18 1.93
C LEU A 699 1.80 41.21 1.03
N VAL A 700 1.77 41.97 -0.07
CA VAL A 700 2.91 42.14 -0.98
C VAL A 700 4.11 42.77 -0.28
N LEU A 701 3.89 43.81 0.52
CA LEU A 701 4.95 44.45 1.32
C LEU A 701 5.54 43.47 2.35
N GLY A 702 4.69 42.71 3.04
CA GLY A 702 5.11 41.66 3.96
C GLY A 702 5.97 40.59 3.26
N LEU A 703 5.54 40.13 2.08
CA LEU A 703 6.28 39.15 1.27
C LEU A 703 7.68 39.65 0.88
N ILE A 704 7.78 40.89 0.39
CA ILE A 704 9.06 41.51 0.03
C ILE A 704 9.96 41.64 1.26
N PHE A 705 9.40 42.07 2.39
CA PHE A 705 10.13 42.17 3.65
C PHE A 705 10.67 40.82 4.12
N VAL A 706 9.82 39.79 4.18
CA VAL A 706 10.19 38.42 4.55
C VAL A 706 11.26 37.87 3.60
N THR A 707 11.13 38.14 2.30
CA THR A 707 12.13 37.72 1.30
C THR A 707 13.49 38.35 1.56
N CYS A 708 13.52 39.67 1.75
CA CYS A 708 14.77 40.40 2.03
C CYS A 708 15.39 39.93 3.35
N PHE A 709 14.57 39.72 4.38
CA PHE A 709 15.00 39.25 5.69
C PHE A 709 15.56 37.82 5.62
N ALA A 710 14.84 36.87 5.03
CA ALA A 710 15.25 35.47 4.93
C ALA A 710 16.51 35.29 4.07
N CYS A 711 16.65 36.07 2.98
CA CYS A 711 17.88 36.11 2.20
C CYS A 711 19.07 36.65 3.01
N THR A 712 18.84 37.66 3.87
CA THR A 712 19.86 38.21 4.77
C THR A 712 20.29 37.20 5.84
N VAL A 713 19.34 36.48 6.43
CA VAL A 713 19.60 35.35 7.36
C VAL A 713 20.46 34.29 6.68
N SER A 714 20.06 33.87 5.47
CA SER A 714 20.76 32.83 4.71
C SER A 714 22.19 33.26 4.35
N ARG A 715 22.39 34.53 3.98
CA ARG A 715 23.72 35.11 3.75
C ARG A 715 24.59 35.09 5.01
N ALA A 716 24.05 35.51 6.15
CA ALA A 716 24.79 35.50 7.42
C ALA A 716 25.17 34.07 7.83
N ALA A 717 24.26 33.10 7.65
CA ALA A 717 24.51 31.69 7.96
C ALA A 717 25.59 31.05 7.05
N LEU A 718 25.59 31.35 5.75
CA LEU A 718 26.62 30.85 4.84
C LEU A 718 28.02 31.39 5.14
N ASN A 719 28.11 32.65 5.58
CA ASN A 719 29.39 33.25 5.99
C ASN A 719 30.00 32.53 7.20
N LEU A 720 29.17 31.96 8.10
CA LEU A 720 29.61 31.13 9.23
C LEU A 720 30.06 29.73 8.78
N LYS A 721 29.35 29.11 7.83
CA LYS A 721 29.68 27.75 7.33
C LYS A 721 31.07 27.64 6.70
N GLY A 722 31.60 28.73 6.13
CA GLY A 722 32.96 28.79 5.59
C GLY A 722 34.09 28.74 6.63
N HIS A 723 33.78 28.86 7.93
CA HIS A 723 34.78 29.04 9.00
C HIS A 723 34.77 27.94 10.08
N PHE A 724 33.81 26.99 10.06
CA PHE A 724 33.75 25.90 11.04
C PHE A 724 34.44 24.62 10.56
N ASN A 725 35.52 24.23 11.26
CA ASN A 725 36.05 22.87 11.19
C ASN A 725 35.03 21.89 11.79
N THR A 726 34.67 20.86 11.03
CA THR A 726 33.52 19.96 11.23
C THR A 726 33.72 18.92 12.33
N ALA A 727 34.07 19.34 13.56
CA ALA A 727 34.28 18.42 14.68
C ALA A 727 33.03 18.23 15.58
N PHE A 728 32.06 19.15 15.56
CA PHE A 728 30.90 19.10 16.47
C PHE A 728 29.53 19.41 15.85
N LEU A 729 29.47 19.66 14.54
CA LEU A 729 28.18 19.68 13.83
C LEU A 729 27.88 18.25 13.40
N PRO A 730 26.67 17.71 13.69
CA PRO A 730 26.24 16.46 13.09
C PRO A 730 26.42 16.60 11.58
N LYS A 731 27.03 15.59 10.91
CA LYS A 731 27.09 15.52 9.44
C LYS A 731 25.72 15.92 8.86
N GLU A 732 25.67 16.57 7.70
CA GLU A 732 24.40 16.96 7.06
C GLU A 732 23.40 15.78 6.96
N SER A 733 23.93 14.56 6.88
CA SER A 733 23.16 13.32 6.98
C SER A 733 22.47 13.12 8.32
N SER A 734 23.10 13.41 9.45
CA SER A 734 22.53 13.26 10.80
C SER A 734 21.41 14.25 11.12
N VAL A 735 21.48 15.51 10.67
CA VAL A 735 20.32 16.42 10.81
C VAL A 735 19.16 15.93 9.95
N LEU A 736 19.45 15.39 8.77
CA LEU A 736 18.44 14.77 7.91
C LEU A 736 17.88 13.47 8.51
N TYR A 737 18.70 12.65 9.17
CA TYR A 737 18.28 11.44 9.86
C TYR A 737 17.52 11.76 11.15
N SER A 738 17.82 12.88 11.81
CA SER A 738 17.05 13.38 12.94
C SER A 738 15.72 13.99 12.48
N ALA A 739 15.69 14.75 11.39
CA ALA A 739 14.44 15.28 10.82
C ALA A 739 13.58 14.17 10.21
N ALA A 740 14.18 13.23 9.48
CA ALA A 740 13.51 12.01 9.02
C ALA A 740 13.15 11.09 10.19
N GLY A 741 13.92 11.11 11.28
CA GLY A 741 13.65 10.37 12.50
C GLY A 741 12.51 10.97 13.32
N VAL A 742 12.39 12.31 13.36
CA VAL A 742 11.26 13.05 13.95
C VAL A 742 10.03 12.94 13.05
N PHE A 743 10.18 13.02 11.73
CA PHE A 743 9.10 12.77 10.77
C PHE A 743 8.66 11.30 10.81
N CYS A 744 9.59 10.36 10.94
CA CYS A 744 9.29 8.97 11.22
C CYS A 744 8.65 8.83 12.60
N LEU A 745 9.13 9.45 13.67
CA LEU A 745 8.49 9.37 14.99
C LEU A 745 7.10 10.00 15.01
N TYR A 746 6.89 11.08 14.27
CA TYR A 746 5.60 11.74 14.05
C TYR A 746 4.65 10.86 13.23
N LEU A 747 5.16 10.29 12.13
CA LEU A 747 4.45 9.27 11.36
C LEU A 747 4.14 8.07 12.26
N LEU A 748 5.12 7.46 12.92
CA LEU A 748 4.99 6.32 13.84
C LEU A 748 4.04 6.64 15.01
N TYR A 749 3.97 7.87 15.51
CA TYR A 749 3.00 8.31 16.52
C TYR A 749 1.58 8.42 15.92
N ARG A 750 1.43 8.97 14.71
CA ARG A 750 0.16 8.99 13.95
C ARG A 750 -0.23 7.62 13.37
N ILE A 751 0.72 6.70 13.24
CA ILE A 751 0.61 5.36 12.65
C ILE A 751 0.35 4.31 13.73
N PHE A 752 0.94 4.45 14.93
CA PHE A 752 0.84 3.51 16.07
C PHE A 752 0.15 4.10 17.31
N GLY A 753 -0.33 5.34 17.26
CA GLY A 753 -1.22 5.90 18.28
C GLY A 753 -2.58 5.18 18.36
N GLU A 754 -2.90 4.38 17.35
CA GLU A 754 -3.93 3.35 17.39
C GLU A 754 -3.30 2.00 17.79
N PRO A 755 -3.88 1.26 18.77
CA PRO A 755 -3.30 0.01 19.23
C PRO A 755 -3.14 -1.00 18.09
N PHE A 756 -1.92 -1.52 17.97
CA PHE A 756 -1.54 -2.59 17.05
C PHE A 756 -2.46 -3.81 17.27
N HIS A 757 -3.49 -3.98 16.44
CA HIS A 757 -4.38 -5.15 16.53
C HIS A 757 -3.65 -6.41 16.07
N ILE A 758 -2.92 -7.05 17.00
CA ILE A 758 -2.50 -8.46 16.94
C ILE A 758 -3.70 -9.38 16.63
N GLN A 759 -4.91 -8.93 16.96
CA GLN A 759 -6.18 -9.57 16.61
C GLN A 759 -6.41 -9.73 15.10
N THR A 760 -5.80 -8.92 14.23
CA THR A 760 -5.90 -9.07 12.76
C THR A 760 -5.15 -10.31 12.27
N ILE A 761 -4.04 -10.64 12.92
CA ILE A 761 -3.28 -11.87 12.64
C ILE A 761 -4.03 -13.06 13.23
N SER A 762 -4.62 -12.92 14.43
CA SER A 762 -5.46 -13.95 15.04
C SER A 762 -6.72 -14.27 14.23
N SER A 763 -7.37 -13.28 13.61
CA SER A 763 -8.58 -13.46 12.80
C SER A 763 -8.30 -14.00 11.39
N MET A 764 -7.04 -13.99 10.95
CA MET A 764 -6.63 -14.57 9.66
C MET A 764 -5.96 -15.94 9.82
N LEU A 765 -5.29 -16.20 10.95
CA LEU A 765 -4.74 -17.52 11.29
C LEU A 765 -5.81 -18.50 11.74
N ASN A 766 -6.86 -18.01 12.39
CA ASN A 766 -8.10 -18.75 12.59
C ASN A 766 -9.12 -18.15 11.63
N PRO A 767 -9.40 -18.76 10.46
CA PRO A 767 -10.46 -18.24 9.62
C PRO A 767 -11.73 -18.12 10.47
N PRO A 768 -12.47 -17.00 10.39
CA PRO A 768 -13.77 -16.92 11.03
C PRO A 768 -14.59 -18.13 10.57
N ALA A 769 -15.62 -18.48 11.33
CA ALA A 769 -16.61 -19.50 10.98
C ALA A 769 -17.33 -19.26 9.63
N GLN A 770 -16.83 -18.37 8.76
CA GLN A 770 -17.13 -18.28 7.34
C GLN A 770 -16.92 -19.59 6.57
N GLU A 771 -16.04 -20.50 7.00
CA GLU A 771 -15.98 -21.85 6.40
C GLU A 771 -17.16 -22.73 6.86
N VAL A 772 -17.59 -22.61 8.12
CA VAL A 772 -18.82 -23.28 8.60
C VAL A 772 -20.04 -22.68 7.89
N VAL A 773 -20.05 -21.37 7.63
CA VAL A 773 -21.10 -20.65 6.89
C VAL A 773 -21.05 -20.97 5.40
N LYS A 774 -19.89 -21.16 4.75
CA LYS A 774 -19.81 -21.62 3.35
C LYS A 774 -20.26 -23.07 3.22
N VAL A 775 -19.87 -23.94 4.15
CA VAL A 775 -20.33 -25.35 4.18
C VAL A 775 -21.83 -25.42 4.50
N GLN A 776 -22.38 -24.52 5.33
CA GLN A 776 -23.83 -24.40 5.57
C GLN A 776 -24.57 -23.73 4.41
N LEU A 777 -24.01 -22.73 3.72
CA LEU A 777 -24.60 -22.13 2.51
C LEU A 777 -24.61 -23.12 1.35
N GLN A 778 -23.58 -23.96 1.22
CA GLN A 778 -23.53 -25.04 0.23
C GLN A 778 -24.50 -26.19 0.57
N LYS A 779 -24.82 -26.39 1.87
CA LYS A 779 -25.93 -27.25 2.31
C LYS A 779 -27.31 -26.62 2.10
N LEU A 780 -27.48 -25.30 2.27
CA LEU A 780 -28.75 -24.58 2.08
C LEU A 780 -29.10 -24.40 0.58
N THR A 781 -28.10 -24.24 -0.29
CA THR A 781 -28.29 -24.20 -1.76
C THR A 781 -28.63 -25.54 -2.39
N ASN A 782 -28.54 -26.64 -1.63
CA ASN A 782 -28.98 -27.97 -2.07
C ASN A 782 -30.46 -28.28 -1.74
N LEU A 783 -31.21 -27.33 -1.17
CA LEU A 783 -32.67 -27.46 -1.04
C LEU A 783 -33.33 -27.10 -2.36
N LYS A 784 -33.51 -28.08 -3.25
CA LYS A 784 -34.34 -28.03 -4.46
C LYS A 784 -35.83 -27.83 -4.12
N HIS A 785 -36.22 -26.69 -3.57
CA HIS A 785 -37.63 -26.31 -3.52
C HIS A 785 -37.91 -25.42 -4.73
N ALA A 786 -38.67 -25.95 -5.70
CA ALA A 786 -39.22 -25.14 -6.78
C ALA A 786 -40.06 -23.98 -6.18
N PRO A 787 -40.13 -22.81 -6.84
CA PRO A 787 -40.98 -21.72 -6.34
C PRO A 787 -42.43 -22.21 -6.19
N GLY A 788 -42.99 -22.04 -4.99
CA GLY A 788 -44.39 -22.31 -4.71
C GLY A 788 -45.33 -21.35 -5.45
N VAL A 789 -46.64 -21.56 -5.30
CA VAL A 789 -47.66 -20.74 -5.96
C VAL A 789 -47.70 -19.34 -5.33
N ILE A 790 -47.69 -18.31 -6.16
CA ILE A 790 -47.99 -16.94 -5.74
C ILE A 790 -49.43 -16.63 -6.10
N THR A 791 -50.21 -16.11 -5.17
CA THR A 791 -51.59 -15.67 -5.43
C THR A 791 -51.74 -14.17 -5.20
N LEU A 792 -52.54 -13.53 -6.03
CA LEU A 792 -53.04 -12.16 -5.84
C LEU A 792 -54.56 -12.25 -5.65
N ASP A 793 -55.06 -11.79 -4.50
CA ASP A 793 -56.48 -11.83 -4.13
C ASP A 793 -57.09 -13.24 -4.30
N GLY A 794 -56.35 -14.26 -3.84
CA GLY A 794 -56.73 -15.67 -3.89
C GLY A 794 -56.58 -16.34 -5.26
N LYS A 795 -56.16 -15.62 -6.31
CA LYS A 795 -55.97 -16.17 -7.66
C LYS A 795 -54.50 -16.37 -7.97
N PRO A 796 -54.08 -17.52 -8.53
CA PRO A 796 -52.69 -17.75 -8.89
C PRO A 796 -52.23 -16.76 -9.96
N VAL A 797 -51.02 -16.24 -9.79
CA VAL A 797 -50.35 -15.34 -10.74
C VAL A 797 -49.00 -15.93 -11.15
N LYS A 798 -48.50 -15.49 -12.31
CA LYS A 798 -47.32 -16.06 -12.95
C LYS A 798 -46.05 -15.96 -12.10
N ASP A 799 -45.81 -14.80 -11.51
CA ASP A 799 -44.60 -14.49 -10.77
C ASP A 799 -44.81 -13.31 -9.79
N PHE A 800 -43.86 -13.13 -8.89
CA PHE A 800 -43.89 -12.09 -7.85
C PHE A 800 -43.95 -10.67 -8.44
N GLN A 801 -43.22 -10.44 -9.54
CA GLN A 801 -43.18 -9.14 -10.20
C GLN A 801 -44.56 -8.76 -10.77
N THR A 802 -45.25 -9.73 -11.37
CA THR A 802 -46.61 -9.57 -11.88
C THR A 802 -47.56 -9.27 -10.74
N ALA A 803 -47.51 -10.03 -9.64
CA ALA A 803 -48.34 -9.81 -8.45
C ALA A 803 -48.24 -8.36 -7.93
N LEU A 804 -47.02 -7.86 -7.73
CA LEU A 804 -46.77 -6.49 -7.24
C LEU A 804 -47.24 -5.42 -8.23
N LYS A 805 -47.03 -5.65 -9.54
CA LYS A 805 -47.39 -4.69 -10.59
C LYS A 805 -48.91 -4.57 -10.78
N THR A 806 -49.64 -5.68 -10.63
CA THR A 806 -51.10 -5.71 -10.87
C THR A 806 -51.94 -5.50 -9.62
N ALA A 807 -51.33 -5.53 -8.44
CA ALA A 807 -52.01 -5.26 -7.17
C ALA A 807 -52.76 -3.93 -7.21
N ARG A 808 -53.96 -3.93 -6.64
CA ARG A 808 -54.79 -2.74 -6.44
C ARG A 808 -54.77 -2.36 -4.96
N ALA A 809 -55.40 -1.24 -4.63
CA ALA A 809 -55.48 -0.85 -3.23
C ALA A 809 -56.19 -1.94 -2.43
N PHE A 810 -55.65 -2.29 -1.26
CA PHE A 810 -56.14 -3.39 -0.40
C PHE A 810 -55.98 -4.81 -0.96
N SER A 811 -55.20 -5.01 -2.04
CA SER A 811 -54.91 -6.36 -2.51
C SER A 811 -54.04 -7.15 -1.52
N GLU A 812 -54.26 -8.46 -1.46
CA GLU A 812 -53.45 -9.42 -0.71
C GLU A 812 -52.64 -10.30 -1.67
N ILE A 813 -51.33 -10.32 -1.45
CA ILE A 813 -50.38 -11.17 -2.18
C ILE A 813 -49.90 -12.26 -1.22
N ASN A 814 -50.22 -13.51 -1.52
CA ASN A 814 -49.68 -14.65 -0.77
C ASN A 814 -48.55 -15.31 -1.56
N ILE A 815 -47.42 -15.54 -0.89
CA ILE A 815 -46.23 -16.19 -1.44
C ILE A 815 -46.10 -17.56 -0.80
N GLY A 816 -46.30 -18.62 -1.59
CA GLY A 816 -46.09 -19.99 -1.13
C GLY A 816 -44.63 -20.27 -0.77
N ARG A 817 -44.38 -21.34 -0.01
CA ARG A 817 -43.02 -21.77 0.31
C ARG A 817 -42.18 -22.01 -0.95
N GLY A 818 -40.96 -21.47 -0.99
CA GLY A 818 -40.04 -21.65 -2.12
C GLY A 818 -38.99 -20.55 -2.24
N LEU A 819 -38.02 -20.76 -3.14
CA LEU A 819 -36.96 -19.80 -3.45
C LEU A 819 -37.32 -18.98 -4.70
N TYR A 820 -37.40 -17.66 -4.55
CA TYR A 820 -37.82 -16.72 -5.59
C TYR A 820 -36.69 -15.73 -5.92
N LYS A 821 -35.99 -15.97 -7.03
CA LYS A 821 -35.04 -14.98 -7.59
C LYS A 821 -35.82 -13.87 -8.30
N ALA A 822 -36.44 -12.98 -7.53
CA ALA A 822 -37.41 -12.03 -8.03
C ALA A 822 -37.29 -10.66 -7.36
N SER A 823 -37.84 -9.65 -8.02
CA SER A 823 -37.99 -8.30 -7.48
C SER A 823 -39.18 -7.61 -8.13
N GLY A 824 -39.71 -6.55 -7.53
CA GLY A 824 -40.81 -5.80 -8.14
C GLY A 824 -41.04 -4.42 -7.54
N VAL A 825 -42.02 -3.73 -8.11
CA VAL A 825 -42.46 -2.40 -7.69
C VAL A 825 -43.94 -2.50 -7.37
N VAL A 826 -44.34 -2.08 -6.17
CA VAL A 826 -45.76 -1.99 -5.77
C VAL A 826 -46.16 -0.52 -5.71
N THR A 827 -47.14 -0.15 -6.53
CA THR A 827 -47.66 1.24 -6.60
C THR A 827 -48.98 1.44 -5.87
N ALA A 828 -49.71 0.37 -5.60
CA ALA A 828 -50.99 0.43 -4.91
C ALA A 828 -50.82 0.61 -3.39
N ASN A 829 -51.78 1.29 -2.76
CA ASN A 829 -51.80 1.56 -1.33
C ASN A 829 -52.43 0.41 -0.53
N ASN A 830 -52.08 0.26 0.74
CA ASN A 830 -52.65 -0.72 1.67
C ASN A 830 -52.56 -2.17 1.17
N VAL A 831 -51.52 -2.49 0.38
CA VAL A 831 -51.27 -3.86 -0.07
C VAL A 831 -50.70 -4.67 1.09
N LYS A 832 -51.13 -5.93 1.22
CA LYS A 832 -50.56 -6.88 2.18
C LYS A 832 -49.83 -7.99 1.42
N ILE A 833 -48.60 -8.28 1.82
CA ILE A 833 -47.79 -9.40 1.34
C ILE A 833 -47.63 -10.38 2.49
N THR A 834 -48.16 -11.58 2.35
CA THR A 834 -48.02 -12.66 3.34
C THR A 834 -47.19 -13.77 2.73
N ALA A 835 -46.11 -14.18 3.41
CA ALA A 835 -45.20 -15.23 2.98
C ALA A 835 -45.33 -16.45 3.89
N GLU A 836 -45.49 -17.63 3.29
CA GLU A 836 -45.44 -18.89 4.04
C GLU A 836 -44.02 -19.13 4.57
N PRO A 837 -43.85 -19.82 5.72
CA PRO A 837 -42.53 -20.18 6.24
C PRO A 837 -41.66 -20.87 5.18
N GLY A 838 -40.50 -20.28 4.90
CA GLY A 838 -39.57 -20.74 3.86
C GLY A 838 -39.83 -20.18 2.45
N ALA A 839 -40.66 -19.14 2.32
CA ALA A 839 -40.73 -18.29 1.13
C ALA A 839 -39.62 -17.22 1.18
N VAL A 840 -38.67 -17.32 0.23
CA VAL A 840 -37.44 -16.53 0.23
C VAL A 840 -37.31 -15.74 -1.06
N ILE A 841 -37.12 -14.41 -0.97
CA ILE A 841 -36.79 -13.56 -2.11
C ILE A 841 -35.30 -13.24 -2.12
N PHE A 842 -34.62 -13.47 -3.24
CA PHE A 842 -33.16 -13.27 -3.28
C PHE A 842 -32.59 -12.80 -4.61
N GLY A 843 -31.39 -12.20 -4.57
CA GLY A 843 -30.50 -12.05 -5.72
C GLY A 843 -30.95 -11.12 -6.86
N SER A 844 -32.10 -10.46 -6.74
CA SER A 844 -32.69 -9.61 -7.76
C SER A 844 -33.15 -8.28 -7.16
N ALA A 845 -32.94 -7.18 -7.89
CA ALA A 845 -33.34 -5.84 -7.48
C ALA A 845 -34.07 -5.10 -8.60
N SER A 846 -35.12 -4.38 -8.23
CA SER A 846 -35.91 -3.54 -9.13
C SER A 846 -35.40 -2.11 -9.12
N GLN A 847 -35.34 -1.49 -10.30
CA GLN A 847 -34.95 -0.08 -10.50
C GLN A 847 -33.56 0.27 -9.95
N GLY A 848 -32.67 -0.71 -9.80
CA GLY A 848 -31.36 -0.51 -9.17
C GLY A 848 -31.45 -0.11 -7.69
N LYS A 849 -32.54 -0.44 -6.98
CA LYS A 849 -32.81 0.01 -5.61
C LYS A 849 -33.00 -1.12 -4.60
N GLY A 850 -33.89 -2.07 -4.87
CA GLY A 850 -34.18 -3.11 -3.88
C GLY A 850 -35.09 -4.23 -4.39
N ALA A 851 -35.25 -5.29 -3.59
CA ALA A 851 -36.11 -6.41 -3.96
C ALA A 851 -37.57 -5.97 -4.10
N ILE A 852 -38.06 -5.18 -3.14
CA ILE A 852 -39.39 -4.56 -3.17
C ILE A 852 -39.23 -3.03 -3.15
N VAL A 853 -39.62 -2.36 -4.23
CA VAL A 853 -39.72 -0.90 -4.28
C VAL A 853 -41.18 -0.50 -4.01
N ALA A 854 -41.44 -0.03 -2.80
CA ALA A 854 -42.76 0.28 -2.30
C ALA A 854 -43.12 1.75 -2.55
N LYS A 855 -43.81 2.02 -3.67
CA LYS A 855 -44.27 3.37 -4.04
C LYS A 855 -45.64 3.72 -3.45
N GLY A 856 -46.48 2.72 -3.25
CA GLY A 856 -47.76 2.85 -2.55
C GLY A 856 -47.57 3.06 -1.04
N ASN A 857 -48.62 3.57 -0.39
CA ASN A 857 -48.64 3.83 1.05
C ASN A 857 -49.08 2.59 1.84
N ASN A 858 -48.65 2.47 3.10
CA ASN A 858 -49.07 1.50 4.09
C ASN A 858 -48.93 0.04 3.61
N LEU A 859 -47.76 -0.30 3.06
CA LEU A 859 -47.44 -1.67 2.70
C LEU A 859 -47.30 -2.51 3.98
N ILE A 860 -47.87 -3.71 3.99
CA ILE A 860 -47.67 -4.69 5.07
C ILE A 860 -46.94 -5.89 4.47
N ILE A 861 -45.87 -6.34 5.12
CA ILE A 861 -45.12 -7.54 4.76
C ILE A 861 -45.04 -8.43 6.00
N ASP A 862 -45.49 -9.67 5.85
CA ASP A 862 -45.57 -10.66 6.93
C ASP A 862 -44.88 -11.96 6.53
N GLY A 863 -43.92 -12.45 7.32
CA GLY A 863 -43.31 -13.78 7.16
C GLY A 863 -42.19 -13.90 6.13
N LEU A 864 -41.80 -12.80 5.46
CA LEU A 864 -40.91 -12.85 4.30
C LEU A 864 -39.43 -12.97 4.68
N GLU A 865 -38.73 -13.93 4.07
CA GLU A 865 -37.27 -13.97 4.07
C GLU A 865 -36.68 -13.26 2.84
N CYS A 866 -35.64 -12.46 3.02
CA CYS A 866 -34.96 -11.78 1.92
C CYS A 866 -33.44 -11.71 2.08
N HIS A 867 -32.70 -12.07 1.02
CA HIS A 867 -31.24 -12.03 1.06
C HIS A 867 -30.53 -11.77 -0.28
N SER A 868 -29.22 -11.53 -0.23
CA SER A 868 -28.35 -11.38 -1.41
C SER A 868 -28.78 -10.26 -2.36
N ILE A 869 -29.36 -9.17 -1.82
CA ILE A 869 -29.71 -7.99 -2.63
C ILE A 869 -28.49 -7.10 -2.75
N SER A 870 -28.06 -6.88 -4.00
CA SER A 870 -26.89 -6.07 -4.33
C SER A 870 -27.16 -5.27 -5.61
N VAL A 871 -26.81 -3.99 -5.61
CA VAL A 871 -26.92 -3.09 -6.76
C VAL A 871 -25.60 -2.34 -6.97
N PRO A 872 -25.29 -1.87 -8.21
CA PRO A 872 -24.02 -1.20 -8.50
C PRO A 872 -23.75 0.07 -7.69
N SER A 873 -24.80 0.77 -7.25
CA SER A 873 -24.71 1.96 -6.39
C SER A 873 -24.46 1.66 -4.92
N ASN A 874 -24.26 0.38 -4.53
CA ASN A 874 -23.96 -0.03 -3.16
C ASN A 874 -25.01 0.41 -2.12
N ASN A 875 -26.28 0.47 -2.53
CA ASN A 875 -27.41 0.88 -1.67
C ASN A 875 -28.65 -0.01 -1.88
N GLY A 876 -28.42 -1.28 -2.23
CA GLY A 876 -29.45 -2.26 -2.51
C GLY A 876 -30.11 -2.73 -1.22
N VAL A 877 -31.43 -2.69 -1.13
CA VAL A 877 -32.16 -3.07 0.10
C VAL A 877 -33.22 -4.13 -0.16
N CYS A 878 -33.57 -4.93 0.85
CA CYS A 878 -34.74 -5.81 0.76
C CYS A 878 -36.03 -5.00 0.50
N VAL A 879 -36.22 -3.90 1.24
CA VAL A 879 -37.35 -2.99 1.03
C VAL A 879 -36.89 -1.55 0.85
N ARG A 880 -37.20 -0.96 -0.31
CA ARG A 880 -37.03 0.46 -0.61
C ARG A 880 -38.38 1.15 -0.52
N LEU A 881 -38.62 1.91 0.55
CA LEU A 881 -39.86 2.67 0.72
C LEU A 881 -39.78 4.01 0.00
N GLU A 882 -40.72 4.28 -0.90
CA GLU A 882 -40.92 5.56 -1.59
C GLU A 882 -42.33 6.16 -1.36
N GLY A 883 -43.27 5.35 -0.86
CA GLY A 883 -44.58 5.78 -0.36
C GLY A 883 -44.51 6.30 1.08
N ARG A 884 -45.62 6.24 1.81
CA ARG A 884 -45.73 6.52 3.25
C ARG A 884 -46.08 5.26 4.01
N GLY A 885 -45.45 5.03 5.16
CA GLY A 885 -45.82 3.94 6.07
C GLY A 885 -45.48 2.52 5.57
N LEU A 886 -45.02 1.68 6.49
CA LEU A 886 -44.62 0.29 6.24
C LEU A 886 -44.77 -0.52 7.53
N THR A 887 -45.32 -1.73 7.43
CA THR A 887 -45.28 -2.72 8.52
C THR A 887 -44.50 -3.94 8.07
N LEU A 888 -43.46 -4.30 8.81
CA LEU A 888 -42.69 -5.53 8.66
C LEU A 888 -42.95 -6.40 9.89
N ASN A 889 -43.63 -7.52 9.70
CA ASN A 889 -43.90 -8.49 10.75
C ASN A 889 -43.25 -9.82 10.39
N ASN A 890 -42.61 -10.48 11.36
CA ASN A 890 -42.04 -11.82 11.18
C ASN A 890 -41.13 -11.94 9.94
N VAL A 891 -40.38 -10.88 9.60
CA VAL A 891 -39.48 -10.91 8.44
C VAL A 891 -38.09 -11.36 8.85
N TYR A 892 -37.38 -12.03 7.93
CA TYR A 892 -35.98 -12.40 8.12
C TYR A 892 -35.15 -11.87 6.96
N PHE A 893 -34.52 -10.71 7.16
CA PHE A 893 -33.68 -10.10 6.15
C PHE A 893 -32.22 -10.35 6.51
N HIS A 894 -31.42 -10.86 5.56
CA HIS A 894 -30.02 -11.14 5.85
C HIS A 894 -29.12 -11.07 4.62
N HIS A 895 -27.80 -10.89 4.80
CA HIS A 895 -26.82 -11.00 3.72
C HIS A 895 -27.13 -10.15 2.48
N ALA A 896 -27.67 -8.94 2.70
CA ALA A 896 -27.95 -7.95 1.66
C ALA A 896 -27.06 -6.71 1.88
N GLN A 897 -27.00 -5.82 0.89
CA GLN A 897 -26.35 -4.53 1.07
C GLN A 897 -27.03 -3.75 2.22
N GLY A 898 -28.36 -3.73 2.31
CA GLY A 898 -29.12 -3.28 3.48
C GLY A 898 -30.49 -3.95 3.63
N GLY A 899 -31.16 -3.73 4.77
CA GLY A 899 -32.48 -4.30 5.03
C GLY A 899 -33.62 -3.41 4.54
N LEU A 900 -33.77 -2.24 5.17
CA LEU A 900 -34.81 -1.25 4.88
C LEU A 900 -34.21 0.14 4.68
N LEU A 901 -34.62 0.81 3.59
CA LEU A 901 -34.44 2.26 3.46
C LEU A 901 -35.81 2.95 3.40
N GLY A 902 -36.03 3.87 4.34
CA GLY A 902 -37.25 4.65 4.52
C GLY A 902 -37.43 5.79 3.52
N SER A 903 -38.61 6.41 3.58
CA SER A 903 -39.06 7.44 2.64
C SER A 903 -39.09 8.83 3.28
N PRO A 904 -38.67 9.89 2.56
CA PRO A 904 -38.82 11.27 3.04
C PRO A 904 -40.28 11.73 3.13
N LYS A 905 -41.24 10.97 2.57
CA LYS A 905 -42.68 11.29 2.65
C LYS A 905 -43.27 11.01 4.04
N GLY A 906 -42.57 10.25 4.89
CA GLY A 906 -42.98 9.95 6.26
C GLY A 906 -43.96 8.77 6.40
N GLY A 907 -44.75 8.80 7.47
CA GLY A 907 -45.63 7.69 7.88
C GLY A 907 -44.94 6.74 8.86
N ASP A 908 -45.70 5.86 9.50
CA ASP A 908 -45.16 4.96 10.52
C ASP A 908 -44.43 3.77 9.90
N ILE A 909 -43.23 3.50 10.38
CA ILE A 909 -42.50 2.27 10.07
C ILE A 909 -42.55 1.39 11.32
N VAL A 910 -43.26 0.28 11.22
CA VAL A 910 -43.46 -0.69 12.30
C VAL A 910 -42.69 -1.97 11.96
N ILE A 911 -41.80 -2.40 12.84
CA ILE A 911 -41.01 -3.63 12.71
C ILE A 911 -41.25 -4.49 13.95
N GLN A 912 -41.81 -5.68 13.76
CA GLN A 912 -42.20 -6.56 14.86
C GLN A 912 -41.80 -8.01 14.58
N ASN A 913 -41.39 -8.74 15.62
CA ASN A 913 -41.09 -10.18 15.53
C ASN A 913 -40.05 -10.52 14.44
N SER A 914 -39.15 -9.61 14.11
CA SER A 914 -38.34 -9.67 12.88
C SER A 914 -36.85 -9.80 13.17
N ARG A 915 -36.09 -10.34 12.21
CA ARG A 915 -34.65 -10.50 12.30
C ARG A 915 -33.94 -9.90 11.09
N PHE A 916 -32.96 -9.05 11.37
CA PHE A 916 -32.06 -8.43 10.40
C PHE A 916 -30.65 -8.88 10.76
N GLU A 917 -29.90 -9.47 9.83
CA GLU A 917 -28.52 -9.86 10.15
C GLU A 917 -27.55 -9.85 8.98
N TYR A 918 -26.27 -9.61 9.29
CA TYR A 918 -25.20 -9.62 8.29
C TYR A 918 -25.50 -8.68 7.10
N MET A 919 -26.03 -7.48 7.37
CA MET A 919 -26.18 -6.44 6.36
C MET A 919 -24.85 -5.73 6.08
N GLY A 920 -24.83 -4.87 5.07
CA GLY A 920 -23.61 -4.17 4.66
C GLY A 920 -22.69 -4.99 3.77
N HIS A 921 -23.18 -6.06 3.13
CA HIS A 921 -22.36 -6.94 2.30
C HIS A 921 -21.76 -6.19 1.08
N GLY A 922 -20.47 -5.82 1.18
CA GLY A 922 -19.77 -5.07 0.13
C GLY A 922 -20.17 -3.60 0.00
N SER A 923 -20.90 -3.03 0.97
CA SER A 923 -21.38 -1.64 0.95
C SER A 923 -21.46 -1.02 2.34
N PHE A 924 -21.26 0.30 2.45
CA PHE A 924 -21.53 1.07 3.66
C PHE A 924 -23.04 1.29 3.80
N PHE A 925 -23.76 0.38 4.45
CA PHE A 925 -25.21 0.51 4.60
C PHE A 925 -25.73 -0.12 5.89
N HIS A 926 -26.88 0.36 6.35
CA HIS A 926 -27.47 0.03 7.65
C HIS A 926 -28.49 -1.11 7.54
N GLY A 927 -28.79 -1.76 8.67
CA GLY A 927 -29.87 -2.74 8.76
C GLY A 927 -31.21 -2.07 8.49
N VAL A 928 -31.48 -0.99 9.21
CA VAL A 928 -32.60 -0.08 8.97
C VAL A 928 -32.08 1.34 8.86
N TYR A 929 -32.57 2.08 7.85
CA TYR A 929 -32.31 3.51 7.71
C TYR A 929 -33.61 4.28 7.46
N THR A 930 -34.08 5.07 8.43
CA THR A 930 -35.29 5.90 8.31
C THR A 930 -35.00 7.39 8.05
N MET A 931 -36.03 8.12 7.59
CA MET A 931 -35.97 9.55 7.24
C MET A 931 -36.77 10.40 8.23
N ALA A 932 -36.52 11.72 8.25
CA ALA A 932 -36.99 12.65 9.28
C ALA A 932 -38.48 12.59 9.65
N LYS A 933 -39.38 12.52 8.67
CA LYS A 933 -40.85 12.64 8.88
C LYS A 933 -41.55 11.35 9.29
N THR A 934 -40.86 10.44 9.98
CA THR A 934 -41.30 9.06 10.26
C THR A 934 -41.38 8.82 11.77
N ARG A 935 -42.30 7.95 12.22
CA ARG A 935 -42.16 7.25 13.53
C ARG A 935 -41.62 5.86 13.28
N LEU A 936 -40.52 5.51 13.94
CA LEU A 936 -39.95 4.17 13.89
C LEU A 936 -40.33 3.42 15.17
N LEU A 937 -41.09 2.34 15.02
CA LEU A 937 -41.55 1.48 16.12
C LEU A 937 -40.98 0.08 15.92
N ILE A 938 -40.09 -0.34 16.81
CA ILE A 938 -39.43 -1.65 16.78
C ILE A 938 -39.79 -2.42 18.06
N LYS A 939 -40.31 -3.63 17.91
CA LYS A 939 -40.65 -4.49 19.04
C LYS A 939 -40.29 -5.95 18.80
N ASN A 940 -39.81 -6.67 19.82
CA ASN A 940 -39.56 -8.10 19.76
C ASN A 940 -38.73 -8.52 18.53
N SER A 941 -37.66 -7.78 18.24
CA SER A 941 -36.89 -7.95 16.99
C SER A 941 -35.39 -8.00 17.26
N SER A 942 -34.63 -8.59 16.33
CA SER A 942 -33.17 -8.72 16.45
C SER A 942 -32.42 -8.11 15.27
N PHE A 943 -31.42 -7.28 15.54
CA PHE A 943 -30.54 -6.65 14.54
C PHE A 943 -29.09 -7.02 14.84
N LEU A 944 -28.51 -7.88 13.99
CA LEU A 944 -27.33 -8.64 14.35
C LEU A 944 -26.20 -8.57 13.31
N ASN A 945 -25.00 -8.24 13.77
CA ASN A 945 -23.75 -8.41 13.05
C ASN A 945 -23.68 -7.71 11.67
N ASN A 946 -24.09 -6.44 11.58
CA ASN A 946 -23.86 -5.64 10.38
C ASN A 946 -22.37 -5.41 10.11
N GLN A 947 -22.04 -5.19 8.85
CA GLN A 947 -20.67 -5.13 8.37
C GLN A 947 -20.33 -3.77 7.78
N THR A 948 -19.03 -3.55 7.57
CA THR A 948 -18.50 -2.50 6.70
C THR A 948 -18.79 -1.08 7.20
N GLY A 949 -18.84 -0.88 8.52
CA GLY A 949 -19.04 0.42 9.17
C GLY A 949 -20.51 0.90 9.18
N GLY A 950 -21.45 0.06 8.75
CA GLY A 950 -22.88 0.31 8.89
C GLY A 950 -23.34 0.32 10.36
N HIS A 951 -24.56 0.80 10.59
CA HIS A 951 -25.23 0.75 11.90
C HIS A 951 -26.25 -0.38 11.86
N GLU A 952 -26.53 -1.00 13.01
CA GLU A 952 -27.68 -1.89 13.10
C GLU A 952 -28.96 -1.12 12.77
N ILE A 953 -29.11 0.05 13.41
CA ILE A 953 -30.23 0.95 13.19
C ILE A 953 -29.71 2.39 13.02
N LYS A 954 -30.03 3.05 11.89
CA LYS A 954 -29.88 4.50 11.71
C LYS A 954 -31.27 5.14 11.59
N SER A 955 -31.65 5.98 12.54
CA SER A 955 -32.97 6.61 12.55
C SER A 955 -32.88 8.12 12.53
N ARG A 956 -33.31 8.75 11.42
CA ARG A 956 -33.53 10.20 11.39
C ARG A 956 -34.92 10.59 11.91
N SER A 957 -35.74 9.62 12.30
CA SER A 957 -37.15 9.79 12.67
C SER A 957 -37.35 10.78 13.83
N TYR A 958 -38.46 11.52 13.83
CA TYR A 958 -38.81 12.41 14.95
C TYR A 958 -39.19 11.65 16.23
N TYR A 959 -39.60 10.39 16.08
CA TYR A 959 -39.88 9.47 17.17
C TYR A 959 -39.31 8.08 16.85
N THR A 960 -38.49 7.53 17.74
CA THR A 960 -37.93 6.18 17.65
C THR A 960 -38.19 5.43 18.94
N GLU A 961 -38.90 4.31 18.87
CA GLU A 961 -39.16 3.41 20.00
C GLU A 961 -38.64 2.01 19.68
N ILE A 962 -37.83 1.45 20.58
CA ILE A 962 -37.22 0.13 20.49
C ILE A 962 -37.50 -0.60 21.82
N LEU A 963 -38.35 -1.62 21.77
CA LEU A 963 -38.79 -2.35 22.94
C LEU A 963 -38.50 -3.84 22.78
N GLU A 964 -38.15 -4.51 23.88
CA GLU A 964 -38.07 -5.98 23.92
C GLU A 964 -37.22 -6.52 22.76
N SER A 965 -36.08 -5.90 22.43
CA SER A 965 -35.31 -6.22 21.22
C SER A 965 -33.84 -6.54 21.51
N VAL A 966 -33.18 -7.24 20.59
CA VAL A 966 -31.74 -7.57 20.68
C VAL A 966 -30.98 -6.86 19.57
N ILE A 967 -30.05 -5.98 19.91
CA ILE A 967 -29.26 -5.22 18.95
C ILE A 967 -27.79 -5.50 19.23
N GLY A 968 -27.08 -6.15 18.32
CA GLY A 968 -25.69 -6.46 18.64
C GLY A 968 -24.82 -6.94 17.50
N SER A 969 -23.56 -6.59 17.60
CA SER A 969 -22.51 -7.01 16.67
C SER A 969 -21.41 -7.66 17.49
N SER A 970 -21.32 -8.99 17.45
CA SER A 970 -20.36 -9.76 18.26
C SER A 970 -19.05 -10.06 17.54
N LEU A 971 -19.09 -10.14 16.21
CA LEU A 971 -18.01 -10.65 15.38
C LEU A 971 -17.69 -9.79 14.15
N THR A 972 -18.46 -8.73 13.93
CA THR A 972 -18.42 -7.93 12.70
C THR A 972 -17.98 -6.50 12.97
N ARG A 973 -17.54 -5.82 11.91
CA ARG A 973 -17.13 -4.42 11.94
C ARG A 973 -18.31 -3.51 11.58
N ASP A 974 -19.23 -3.35 12.50
CA ASP A 974 -20.25 -2.30 12.47
C ASP A 974 -19.68 -0.99 13.05
N SER A 975 -20.47 0.07 13.06
CA SER A 975 -20.11 1.35 13.69
C SER A 975 -20.79 1.45 15.06
N ARG A 976 -21.82 2.30 15.21
CA ARG A 976 -22.72 2.31 16.37
C ARG A 976 -23.83 1.27 16.23
N LEU A 977 -24.32 0.74 17.35
CA LEU A 977 -25.50 -0.12 17.39
C LEU A 977 -26.73 0.68 16.93
N ILE A 978 -26.95 1.86 17.51
CA ILE A 978 -28.08 2.73 17.17
C ILE A 978 -27.59 4.16 16.96
N ASP A 979 -27.82 4.70 15.78
CA ASP A 979 -27.46 6.08 15.41
C ASP A 979 -28.72 6.92 15.21
N ILE A 980 -28.91 7.95 16.05
CA ILE A 980 -30.03 8.91 15.97
C ILE A 980 -29.47 10.29 15.59
N PRO A 981 -29.00 10.47 14.34
CA PRO A 981 -28.17 11.61 13.98
C PRO A 981 -28.87 12.97 14.09
N ASN A 982 -30.20 13.02 13.96
CA ASN A 982 -30.99 14.26 13.98
C ASN A 982 -31.73 14.53 15.30
N GLY A 983 -31.45 13.74 16.34
CA GLY A 983 -32.16 13.82 17.61
C GLY A 983 -33.62 13.39 17.49
N GLY A 984 -34.51 14.03 18.26
CA GLY A 984 -35.93 13.65 18.38
C GLY A 984 -36.22 12.90 19.67
N GLN A 985 -37.40 12.29 19.75
CA GLN A 985 -37.82 11.49 20.90
C GLN A 985 -37.36 10.03 20.72
N VAL A 986 -36.62 9.52 21.71
CA VAL A 986 -36.05 8.17 21.69
C VAL A 986 -36.44 7.43 22.96
N ARG A 987 -36.96 6.21 22.78
CA ARG A 987 -37.27 5.29 23.87
C ARG A 987 -36.68 3.90 23.57
N ILE A 988 -35.80 3.43 24.45
CA ILE A 988 -35.16 2.11 24.36
C ILE A 988 -35.39 1.40 25.70
N GLU A 989 -36.20 0.35 25.70
CA GLU A 989 -36.55 -0.34 26.94
C GLU A 989 -36.56 -1.87 26.80
N ASN A 990 -36.26 -2.54 27.92
CA ASN A 990 -36.33 -4.00 28.06
C ASN A 990 -35.56 -4.73 26.94
N SER A 991 -34.41 -4.20 26.53
CA SER A 991 -33.64 -4.66 25.36
C SER A 991 -32.22 -5.09 25.74
N VAL A 992 -31.61 -5.94 24.91
CA VAL A 992 -30.22 -6.37 25.05
C VAL A 992 -29.39 -5.75 23.95
N LEU A 993 -28.32 -5.03 24.32
CA LEU A 993 -27.43 -4.35 23.39
C LEU A 993 -25.99 -4.83 23.57
N VAL A 994 -25.40 -5.37 22.51
CA VAL A 994 -24.07 -6.01 22.57
C VAL A 994 -23.14 -5.41 21.53
N GLU A 995 -22.10 -4.73 22.00
CA GLU A 995 -21.02 -4.23 21.18
C GLU A 995 -19.80 -5.15 21.27
N GLY A 996 -19.35 -5.65 20.13
CA GLY A 996 -18.21 -6.54 20.01
C GLY A 996 -16.89 -5.78 19.92
N ALA A 997 -15.80 -6.51 20.11
CA ALA A 997 -14.45 -5.94 20.08
C ALA A 997 -14.05 -5.31 18.74
N TYR A 998 -14.80 -5.58 17.66
CA TYR A 998 -14.48 -5.14 16.29
C TYR A 998 -15.31 -3.94 15.80
N SER A 999 -16.30 -3.47 16.57
CA SER A 999 -17.10 -2.31 16.20
C SER A 999 -16.19 -1.08 16.07
N GLU A 1000 -16.39 -0.23 15.06
CA GLU A 1000 -15.45 0.85 14.71
C GLU A 1000 -15.62 2.11 15.56
N ASN A 1001 -16.84 2.38 16.05
CA ASN A 1001 -17.11 3.56 16.87
C ASN A 1001 -16.98 3.23 18.35
N HIS A 1002 -16.51 4.16 19.19
CA HIS A 1002 -16.51 3.94 20.64
C HIS A 1002 -17.86 4.27 21.30
N ASP A 1003 -18.76 4.96 20.61
CA ASP A 1003 -20.10 5.22 21.13
C ASP A 1003 -21.05 4.08 20.71
N LEU A 1004 -21.74 3.46 21.68
CA LEU A 1004 -22.77 2.45 21.39
C LEU A 1004 -23.98 3.08 20.70
N LEU A 1005 -24.38 4.25 21.20
CA LEU A 1005 -25.53 5.01 20.74
C LEU A 1005 -25.14 6.44 20.35
N SER A 1006 -25.93 7.08 19.50
CA SER A 1006 -25.81 8.53 19.27
C SER A 1006 -27.16 9.23 19.32
N TRP A 1007 -27.14 10.52 19.67
CA TRP A 1007 -28.29 11.41 19.58
C TRP A 1007 -27.84 12.81 19.14
N GLY A 1008 -28.42 13.31 18.05
CA GLY A 1008 -28.22 14.69 17.58
C GLY A 1008 -26.82 15.00 17.03
N VAL A 1009 -25.97 14.00 16.80
CA VAL A 1009 -24.56 14.18 16.41
C VAL A 1009 -24.36 14.81 15.02
N GLU A 1010 -25.36 14.72 14.12
CA GLU A 1010 -25.36 15.41 12.82
C GLU A 1010 -26.20 16.72 12.85
N GLY A 1011 -26.59 17.19 14.04
CA GLY A 1011 -27.43 18.37 14.25
C GLY A 1011 -28.87 18.01 14.57
N VAL A 1012 -29.36 18.55 15.69
CA VAL A 1012 -30.74 18.39 16.14
C VAL A 1012 -31.66 19.18 15.21
N SER A 1013 -32.62 18.50 14.58
CA SER A 1013 -33.56 19.12 13.62
C SER A 1013 -35.02 18.97 14.01
N HIS A 1014 -35.31 18.33 15.15
CA HIS A 1014 -36.66 18.09 15.65
C HIS A 1014 -36.91 18.97 16.89
N ASP A 1015 -38.10 19.56 16.98
CA ASP A 1015 -38.43 20.54 18.03
C ASP A 1015 -38.52 19.92 19.43
N GLU A 1016 -38.87 18.63 19.51
CA GLU A 1016 -38.99 17.88 20.76
C GLU A 1016 -37.86 16.85 20.88
N GLY A 1017 -37.04 16.98 21.92
CA GLY A 1017 -35.90 16.11 22.17
C GLY A 1017 -36.05 15.40 23.51
N SER A 1018 -36.18 14.07 23.51
CA SER A 1018 -36.15 13.27 24.73
C SER A 1018 -35.43 11.94 24.54
N ILE A 1019 -34.76 11.47 25.59
CA ILE A 1019 -34.08 10.17 25.62
C ILE A 1019 -34.56 9.43 26.87
N VAL A 1020 -35.13 8.25 26.67
CA VAL A 1020 -35.53 7.31 27.73
C VAL A 1020 -34.87 5.96 27.45
N ILE A 1021 -33.91 5.57 28.29
CA ILE A 1021 -33.17 4.30 28.20
C ILE A 1021 -33.32 3.58 29.53
N ARG A 1022 -34.22 2.58 29.60
CA ARG A 1022 -34.55 1.91 30.86
C ARG A 1022 -34.62 0.39 30.77
N ASN A 1023 -34.26 -0.30 31.86
CA ASN A 1023 -34.37 -1.76 31.96
C ASN A 1023 -33.63 -2.53 30.84
N ASN A 1024 -32.51 -2.02 30.34
CA ASN A 1024 -31.73 -2.69 29.29
C ASN A 1024 -30.50 -3.37 29.85
N ILE A 1025 -29.94 -4.33 29.09
CA ILE A 1025 -28.63 -4.91 29.33
C ILE A 1025 -27.68 -4.43 28.23
N PHE A 1026 -26.65 -3.67 28.60
CA PHE A 1026 -25.58 -3.23 27.71
C PHE A 1026 -24.31 -4.04 27.97
N ILE A 1027 -23.72 -4.61 26.92
CA ILE A 1027 -22.47 -5.37 27.00
C ILE A 1027 -21.50 -4.81 25.97
N ALA A 1028 -20.32 -4.37 26.41
CA ALA A 1028 -19.24 -3.98 25.52
C ALA A 1028 -18.01 -4.87 25.75
N ASP A 1029 -17.59 -5.57 24.70
CA ASP A 1029 -16.40 -6.43 24.72
C ASP A 1029 -15.11 -5.65 24.41
N LYS A 1030 -15.20 -4.33 24.33
CA LYS A 1030 -14.06 -3.41 24.16
C LYS A 1030 -13.51 -2.97 25.52
N SER A 1031 -12.23 -2.57 25.52
CA SER A 1031 -11.59 -1.98 26.70
C SER A 1031 -12.20 -0.64 27.10
N TYR A 1032 -12.81 0.08 26.16
CA TYR A 1032 -13.47 1.35 26.40
C TYR A 1032 -14.59 1.58 25.38
N ALA A 1033 -15.75 1.97 25.89
CA ALA A 1033 -16.88 2.43 25.11
C ALA A 1033 -17.65 3.52 25.85
N ARG A 1034 -18.45 4.30 25.14
CA ARG A 1034 -19.36 5.29 25.69
C ARG A 1034 -20.79 4.87 25.38
N LEU A 1035 -21.66 4.88 26.37
CA LEU A 1035 -23.06 4.47 26.20
C LEU A 1035 -23.74 5.27 25.08
N ILE A 1036 -23.61 6.60 25.12
CA ILE A 1036 -24.25 7.49 24.16
C ILE A 1036 -23.42 8.75 23.90
N ALA A 1037 -23.26 9.12 22.64
CA ALA A 1037 -22.76 10.43 22.25
C ALA A 1037 -23.92 11.40 21.98
N MET A 1038 -23.83 12.60 22.56
CA MET A 1038 -24.83 13.65 22.43
C MET A 1038 -24.14 14.95 22.05
N LYS A 1039 -24.69 15.70 21.09
CA LYS A 1039 -24.18 17.02 20.72
C LYS A 1039 -24.67 18.11 21.68
N GLU A 1040 -25.92 17.98 22.12
CA GLU A 1040 -26.63 18.91 23.00
C GLU A 1040 -27.46 18.08 23.99
N GLU A 1041 -27.84 18.68 25.13
CA GLU A 1041 -28.66 18.00 26.14
C GLU A 1041 -30.16 18.03 25.72
N PRO A 1042 -30.86 16.88 25.70
CA PRO A 1042 -32.29 16.86 25.36
C PRO A 1042 -33.14 17.49 26.47
N GLN A 1043 -34.36 17.90 26.14
CA GLN A 1043 -35.32 18.48 27.10
C GLN A 1043 -35.66 17.51 28.24
N LYS A 1044 -35.58 16.20 27.96
CA LYS A 1044 -35.74 15.14 28.94
C LYS A 1044 -34.69 14.04 28.70
N LEU A 1045 -33.91 13.74 29.72
CA LEU A 1045 -32.93 12.67 29.73
C LEU A 1045 -33.22 11.72 30.88
N ASP A 1046 -33.38 10.43 30.58
CA ASP A 1046 -33.54 9.39 31.58
C ASP A 1046 -32.78 8.13 31.16
N ILE A 1047 -31.78 7.76 31.97
CA ILE A 1047 -30.96 6.56 31.80
C ILE A 1047 -30.90 5.87 33.16
N SER A 1048 -31.83 4.94 33.39
CA SER A 1048 -32.04 4.29 34.69
C SER A 1048 -32.38 2.82 34.57
N ASP A 1049 -32.16 2.06 35.63
CA ASP A 1049 -32.49 0.63 35.76
C ASP A 1049 -31.81 -0.26 34.71
N ASN A 1050 -30.69 0.16 34.12
CA ASN A 1050 -29.93 -0.65 33.17
C ASN A 1050 -28.83 -1.46 33.87
N ILE A 1051 -28.51 -2.62 33.29
CA ILE A 1051 -27.32 -3.42 33.61
C ILE A 1051 -26.25 -3.10 32.56
N ILE A 1052 -25.05 -2.74 33.00
CA ILE A 1052 -23.95 -2.29 32.15
C ILE A 1052 -22.75 -3.18 32.41
N VAL A 1053 -22.23 -3.81 31.37
CA VAL A 1053 -21.16 -4.81 31.44
C VAL A 1053 -20.00 -4.39 30.56
N GLY A 1054 -18.79 -4.35 31.12
CA GLY A 1054 -17.58 -3.92 30.42
C GLY A 1054 -17.23 -2.45 30.65
N GLY A 1055 -16.26 -1.95 29.90
CA GLY A 1055 -15.72 -0.59 30.03
C GLY A 1055 -16.62 0.51 29.43
N ILE A 1056 -17.93 0.49 29.72
CA ILE A 1056 -18.91 1.46 29.20
C ILE A 1056 -19.03 2.67 30.14
N GLU A 1057 -18.70 3.84 29.63
CA GLU A 1057 -18.81 5.13 30.32
C GLU A 1057 -20.04 5.94 29.90
N GLY A 1058 -20.40 6.96 30.69
CA GLY A 1058 -21.46 7.92 30.34
C GLY A 1058 -22.87 7.57 30.82
N ALA A 1059 -23.04 6.45 31.54
CA ALA A 1059 -24.27 6.13 32.24
C ALA A 1059 -24.21 6.54 33.73
N PRO A 1060 -25.25 7.14 34.31
CA PRO A 1060 -25.26 7.53 35.72
C PRO A 1060 -25.16 6.31 36.66
N LYS A 1061 -24.06 6.22 37.43
CA LYS A 1061 -23.84 5.10 38.39
C LYS A 1061 -24.90 4.98 39.48
N ALA A 1062 -25.55 6.07 39.86
CA ALA A 1062 -26.57 6.06 40.92
C ALA A 1062 -27.87 5.34 40.52
N PHE A 1063 -28.12 5.20 39.22
CA PHE A 1063 -29.38 4.68 38.69
C PHE A 1063 -29.19 3.42 37.85
N ASN A 1064 -27.97 2.87 37.74
CA ASN A 1064 -27.66 1.71 36.89
C ASN A 1064 -26.70 0.77 37.62
N ILE A 1065 -26.73 -0.52 37.26
CA ILE A 1065 -25.89 -1.57 37.85
C ILE A 1065 -24.73 -1.86 36.89
N PHE A 1066 -23.51 -1.95 37.42
CA PHE A 1066 -22.29 -2.17 36.63
C PHE A 1066 -21.63 -3.49 36.99
N PHE A 1067 -21.09 -4.17 35.97
CA PHE A 1067 -20.27 -5.37 36.07
C PHE A 1067 -18.98 -5.17 35.26
N GLU A 1068 -17.85 -5.70 35.74
CA GLU A 1068 -16.57 -5.49 35.03
C GLU A 1068 -16.55 -6.26 33.72
N ASP A 1069 -17.06 -7.49 33.73
CA ASP A 1069 -17.14 -8.32 32.53
C ASP A 1069 -18.35 -9.27 32.52
N ARG A 1070 -18.49 -10.03 31.43
CA ARG A 1070 -19.60 -10.97 31.23
C ARG A 1070 -19.62 -12.10 32.28
N ALA A 1071 -18.46 -12.50 32.80
CA ALA A 1071 -18.35 -13.59 33.75
C ALA A 1071 -18.99 -13.20 35.10
N ASP A 1072 -18.86 -11.94 35.50
CA ASP A 1072 -19.50 -11.42 36.72
C ASP A 1072 -21.05 -11.50 36.65
N LEU A 1073 -21.60 -11.36 35.44
CA LEU A 1073 -23.04 -11.49 35.18
C LEU A 1073 -23.47 -12.93 34.86
N GLY A 1074 -22.54 -13.90 34.84
CA GLY A 1074 -22.83 -15.29 34.49
C GLY A 1074 -23.19 -15.52 33.03
N ILE A 1075 -22.84 -14.59 32.14
CA ILE A 1075 -23.10 -14.67 30.70
C ILE A 1075 -21.90 -15.33 29.99
N LYS A 1076 -22.16 -16.15 28.98
CA LYS A 1076 -21.09 -16.75 28.16
C LYS A 1076 -20.22 -15.65 27.50
N PRO A 1077 -18.90 -15.88 27.37
CA PRO A 1077 -18.01 -14.90 26.76
C PRO A 1077 -18.37 -14.63 25.29
N ALA A 1078 -17.85 -13.52 24.75
CA ALA A 1078 -17.91 -13.24 23.32
C ALA A 1078 -17.43 -14.45 22.50
N PRO A 1079 -18.05 -14.76 21.35
CA PRO A 1079 -19.02 -13.95 20.60
C PRO A 1079 -20.50 -14.21 20.93
N PHE A 1080 -20.81 -14.81 22.08
CA PHE A 1080 -22.20 -15.11 22.41
C PHE A 1080 -23.05 -13.83 22.53
N ILE A 1081 -24.19 -13.76 21.82
CA ILE A 1081 -25.20 -12.71 21.99
C ILE A 1081 -26.34 -13.30 22.85
N PRO A 1082 -26.64 -12.74 24.03
CA PRO A 1082 -27.76 -13.19 24.84
C PRO A 1082 -29.08 -12.96 24.12
N ASN A 1083 -30.02 -13.89 24.32
CA ASN A 1083 -31.42 -13.64 24.01
C ASN A 1083 -32.09 -12.94 25.20
N LEU A 1084 -33.21 -12.27 24.94
CA LEU A 1084 -34.07 -11.65 25.96
C LEU A 1084 -34.67 -12.65 26.94
#